data_AF-A0A8C4PFN4-F1
#
_entry.id   AF-A0A8C4PFN4-F1
#
_cell.length_a   1.000
_cell.length_b   1.000
_cell.length_c   1.000
_cell.angle_alpha   90.00
_cell.angle_beta   90.00
_cell.angle_gamma   90.00
#
_symmetry.space_group_name_H-M   'P 1'
#
loop_
_entity.id
_entity.type
_entity.pdbx_description
1 polymer ?
#
loop_
_entity_poly.entity_id
_entity_poly.type
_entity_poly.pdbx_seq_one_letter_code
_entity_poly.pdbx_strand_id
1 'polypeptide(L)'
;MGCLVAVGYINEAIDEGNPLKTLDSLLLPTAKINYVDPGLAQHYQDVLSCAKSQKFMDSESASKVLWLDEIQHAVDEANMDKDKAKQWVTLVVDVNQCLERETPGDILSVLKSSVCNPNDIIPECADRCYDALAKAKEKKSERVSTEEGPWLKLTLQDKYDYYYNVDSKESSWVTPASCLFKESWLMAKEIEALWKGHKQREAYLSRRQTFADNATSIVKIQSWFRMVTARRSYLSRLQYFRDHNNEIVKIQSLLRANKARDDYKTLVRGNQQLEKDLNLMDIKIGLLVKNRITLEDVISHRTKLNKKKGGEIQILNNTDNQGIKSLSKERRKTLETYQQLFYLLQTNPLYLAKLIFQMPQNKSTKFMDTVIFTLYNYASNQREEYLLLKLFKTALEEEIKSKVDQVQDIVTGNPTVIKMVVSFNRGARGQNTLRQLLAPVVKGIIDDRSLIINTSPVEVYKAWVNQLETQTGEASKLPYDVTTEQALTYPEVQSKLEVSIENLRRVTDKVLSSIVSSLELLPYGLRYIAKVLKNSIHEKFPDATEDELLKIVGNLLYYRYMNPAIVAPDGFDIIDMTAGGQINSDQRRNLGSVAKVLQHAASNKLFEGENEHLSSMNNYLSETYQKFRKYFKEACNVLEPEEKFNMDKYTDVVTVSKPVIYISIEEIISTHSLLLEHQDAIAPEKQDLLNELLELLGEVPSVESFLGEGTVDPNDPNKANTLSQLSKTEISLYLTSKYSLEDGEGIDGQSLMIRTKKLIIDVIRNQPGNTLTEVLETPATAQQEADHATDMMSRAIIDSRTPEEMKHSQSMLEDAQLPLEQKKRKIQRNLRTLEQTGHVSSENKYQDILNEIAKDIRNQRIHRKLRKAELAKLQQTLKALNEKAAFYEEQINYYDTYIKTCVDNLKRKNSRRSIKLDGKGEPKGAKRAKPVRYTAAKLHEKGVLLGIDDLQTNQFKNVTFDIISTEDMGIFDVRSKFLGVEMEKVQLNIQDLLQMQYEGVAVMKMFDKVKVNVNLLIYLLNKKFYGK
;
A
#
# COMPACT_ATOMS: atom_id res chain seq x y z
N MET A 1 84.51 -46.58 33.96
CA MET A 1 85.36 -46.67 32.75
C MET A 1 85.17 -47.99 32.01
N GLY A 2 85.28 -49.16 32.64
CA GLY A 2 85.16 -50.46 31.94
C GLY A 2 83.86 -50.70 31.15
N CYS A 3 82.69 -50.35 31.70
CA CYS A 3 81.40 -50.55 30.99
C CYS A 3 81.22 -49.65 29.76
N LEU A 4 81.73 -48.40 29.79
CA LEU A 4 81.63 -47.45 28.67
C LEU A 4 82.44 -47.91 27.46
N VAL A 5 83.61 -48.51 27.71
CA VAL A 5 84.46 -49.11 26.66
C VAL A 5 83.79 -50.35 26.07
N ALA A 6 83.16 -51.19 26.89
CA ALA A 6 82.43 -52.37 26.43
C ALA A 6 81.22 -52.00 25.55
N VAL A 7 80.45 -50.96 25.90
CA VAL A 7 79.35 -50.44 25.07
C VAL A 7 79.87 -49.92 23.71
N GLY A 8 81.06 -49.31 23.69
CA GLY A 8 81.73 -48.89 22.46
C GLY A 8 82.05 -50.09 21.54
N TYR A 9 82.67 -51.14 22.08
CA TYR A 9 82.96 -52.37 21.32
C TYR A 9 81.70 -53.08 20.82
N ILE A 10 80.62 -53.11 21.61
CA ILE A 10 79.34 -53.69 21.18
C ILE A 10 78.77 -52.90 20.00
N ASN A 11 78.78 -51.57 20.06
CA ASN A 11 78.30 -50.73 18.97
C ASN A 11 79.14 -50.85 17.69
N GLU A 12 80.46 -51.02 17.82
CA GLU A 12 81.37 -51.29 16.69
C GLU A 12 81.09 -52.66 16.06
N ALA A 13 80.93 -53.71 16.88
CA ALA A 13 80.58 -55.03 16.41
C ALA A 13 79.23 -55.07 15.68
N ILE A 14 78.24 -54.29 16.15
CA ILE A 14 76.96 -54.12 15.47
C ILE A 14 77.15 -53.48 14.08
N ASP A 15 78.01 -52.45 13.96
CA ASP A 15 78.28 -51.78 12.68
C ASP A 15 79.03 -52.65 11.68
N GLU A 16 79.90 -53.55 12.15
CA GLU A 16 80.60 -54.51 11.31
C GLU A 16 79.68 -55.59 10.71
N GLY A 17 78.46 -55.75 11.27
CA GLY A 17 77.48 -56.70 10.75
C GLY A 17 77.82 -58.17 11.02
N ASN A 18 78.79 -58.47 11.90
CA ASN A 18 79.25 -59.84 12.17
C ASN A 18 78.61 -60.43 13.45
N PRO A 19 77.69 -61.41 13.33
CA PRO A 19 76.95 -61.97 14.45
C PRO A 19 77.81 -62.58 15.56
N LEU A 20 78.92 -63.23 15.19
CA LEU A 20 79.80 -63.91 16.14
C LEU A 20 80.58 -62.88 16.95
N LYS A 21 81.08 -61.81 16.30
CA LYS A 21 81.73 -60.71 17.00
C LYS A 21 80.77 -59.95 17.90
N THR A 22 79.52 -59.76 17.47
CA THR A 22 78.49 -59.12 18.30
C THR A 22 78.18 -59.96 19.53
N LEU A 23 78.04 -61.28 19.38
CA LEU A 23 77.89 -62.18 20.52
C LEU A 23 79.10 -62.13 21.47
N ASP A 24 80.33 -62.21 20.94
CA ASP A 24 81.56 -62.16 21.73
C ASP A 24 81.66 -60.84 22.52
N SER A 25 81.24 -59.72 21.91
CA SER A 25 81.19 -58.40 22.56
C SER A 25 80.12 -58.29 23.65
N LEU A 26 78.97 -58.96 23.48
CA LEU A 26 77.89 -59.01 24.48
C LEU A 26 78.26 -59.90 25.68
N LEU A 27 79.08 -60.94 25.47
CA LEU A 27 79.55 -61.86 26.50
C LEU A 27 80.74 -61.31 27.33
N LEU A 28 81.26 -60.14 27.00
CA LEU A 28 82.35 -59.52 27.76
C LEU A 28 81.92 -59.30 29.23
N PRO A 29 82.69 -59.80 30.23
CA PRO A 29 82.34 -59.65 31.65
C PRO A 29 82.20 -58.18 32.10
N THR A 30 82.89 -57.27 31.41
CA THR A 30 82.82 -55.82 31.61
C THR A 30 81.56 -55.15 31.08
N ALA A 31 80.82 -55.79 30.16
CA ALA A 31 79.58 -55.27 29.60
C ALA A 31 78.39 -55.37 30.58
N LYS A 32 78.38 -56.39 31.46
CA LYS A 32 77.28 -56.67 32.42
C LYS A 32 75.90 -56.85 31.77
N ILE A 33 75.85 -57.33 30.53
CA ILE A 33 74.60 -57.74 29.89
C ILE A 33 74.20 -59.12 30.42
N ASN A 34 72.97 -59.25 30.88
CA ASN A 34 72.43 -60.48 31.44
C ASN A 34 71.66 -61.28 30.40
N TYR A 35 71.56 -62.60 30.60
CA TYR A 35 70.73 -63.53 29.82
C TYR A 35 71.08 -63.66 28.33
N VAL A 36 72.35 -63.49 27.95
CA VAL A 36 72.82 -63.70 26.57
C VAL A 36 72.91 -65.19 26.25
N ASP A 37 72.18 -65.65 25.23
CA ASP A 37 72.17 -67.02 24.73
C ASP A 37 73.04 -67.15 23.46
N PRO A 38 74.11 -67.97 23.48
CA PRO A 38 74.99 -68.15 22.32
C PRO A 38 74.27 -68.60 21.04
N GLY A 39 73.14 -69.29 21.15
CA GLY A 39 72.36 -69.75 20.00
C GLY A 39 71.58 -68.66 19.25
N LEU A 40 71.55 -67.43 19.78
CA LEU A 40 70.83 -66.29 19.21
C LEU A 40 71.75 -65.26 18.53
N ALA A 41 73.02 -65.59 18.28
CA ALA A 41 74.02 -64.65 17.74
C ALA A 41 73.53 -63.80 16.56
N GLN A 42 72.90 -64.45 15.55
CA GLN A 42 72.32 -63.78 14.38
C GLN A 42 71.16 -62.86 14.77
N HIS A 43 70.24 -63.33 15.61
CA HIS A 43 69.06 -62.57 16.00
C HIS A 43 69.43 -61.37 16.88
N TYR A 44 70.42 -61.50 17.77
CA TYR A 44 70.94 -60.36 18.52
C TYR A 44 71.53 -59.29 17.61
N GLN A 45 72.29 -59.69 16.58
CA GLN A 45 72.81 -58.76 15.59
C GLN A 45 71.68 -58.03 14.85
N ASP A 46 70.64 -58.75 14.43
CA ASP A 46 69.53 -58.18 13.66
C ASP A 46 68.66 -57.24 14.52
N VAL A 47 68.38 -57.60 15.78
CA VAL A 47 67.61 -56.77 16.72
C VAL A 47 68.38 -55.52 17.13
N LEU A 48 69.66 -55.65 17.47
CA LEU A 48 70.52 -54.52 17.84
C LEU A 48 70.77 -53.56 16.67
N SER A 49 70.98 -54.09 15.46
CA SER A 49 71.12 -53.28 14.24
C SER A 49 69.83 -52.51 13.92
N CYS A 50 68.67 -53.14 14.09
CA CYS A 50 67.36 -52.51 13.92
C CYS A 50 67.11 -51.42 14.96
N ALA A 51 67.41 -51.68 16.24
CA ALA A 51 67.31 -50.70 17.32
C ALA A 51 68.21 -49.48 17.07
N LYS A 52 69.45 -49.72 16.61
CA LYS A 52 70.38 -48.65 16.23
C LYS A 52 69.86 -47.84 15.05
N SER A 53 69.35 -48.50 14.01
CA SER A 53 68.76 -47.85 12.82
C SER A 53 67.54 -46.99 13.15
N GLN A 54 66.67 -47.45 14.06
CA GLN A 54 65.53 -46.65 14.54
C GLN A 54 66.00 -45.39 15.28
N LYS A 55 67.01 -45.53 16.15
CA LYS A 55 67.62 -44.40 16.85
C LYS A 55 68.30 -43.39 15.92
N PHE A 56 68.81 -43.84 14.76
CA PHE A 56 69.33 -42.97 13.71
C PHE A 56 68.24 -42.12 13.02
N MET A 57 66.98 -42.59 13.00
CA MET A 57 65.86 -41.90 12.35
C MET A 57 65.14 -40.91 13.28
N ASP A 58 65.29 -41.03 14.60
CA ASP A 58 64.70 -40.12 15.58
C ASP A 58 65.48 -38.79 15.68
N SER A 59 64.87 -37.69 15.23
CA SER A 59 65.52 -36.36 15.19
C SER A 59 65.85 -35.76 16.56
N GLU A 60 65.27 -36.29 17.64
CA GLU A 60 65.47 -35.84 19.03
C GLU A 60 66.60 -36.57 19.76
N SER A 61 67.15 -37.65 19.19
CA SER A 61 68.23 -38.41 19.82
C SER A 61 69.61 -37.76 19.60
N ALA A 62 70.19 -37.19 20.66
CA ALA A 62 71.49 -36.48 20.60
C ALA A 62 72.73 -37.39 20.39
N SER A 63 72.61 -38.72 20.52
CA SER A 63 73.70 -39.68 20.36
C SER A 63 73.35 -40.81 19.39
N LYS A 64 74.18 -41.04 18.37
CA LYS A 64 74.02 -42.10 17.35
C LYS A 64 74.50 -43.49 17.80
N VAL A 65 74.55 -43.74 19.11
CA VAL A 65 75.11 -44.93 19.75
C VAL A 65 74.06 -45.51 20.70
N LEU A 66 73.94 -46.83 20.77
CA LEU A 66 73.07 -47.51 21.73
C LEU A 66 73.72 -47.51 23.12
N TRP A 67 72.97 -47.10 24.14
CA TRP A 67 73.38 -47.13 25.54
C TRP A 67 73.16 -48.50 26.16
N LEU A 68 73.76 -48.74 27.32
CA LEU A 68 73.79 -50.06 27.96
C LEU A 68 72.39 -50.63 28.26
N ASP A 69 71.48 -49.77 28.70
CA ASP A 69 70.07 -50.08 28.98
C ASP A 69 69.29 -50.41 27.70
N GLU A 70 69.54 -49.69 26.61
CA GLU A 70 68.95 -49.97 25.29
C GLU A 70 69.49 -51.29 24.72
N ILE A 71 70.77 -51.60 24.91
CA ILE A 71 71.38 -52.88 24.51
C ILE A 71 70.78 -54.03 25.33
N GLN A 72 70.64 -53.87 26.66
CA GLN A 72 69.99 -54.89 27.49
C GLN A 72 68.52 -55.09 27.07
N HIS A 73 67.78 -54.01 26.82
CA HIS A 73 66.40 -54.10 26.33
C HIS A 73 66.31 -54.85 25.00
N ALA A 74 67.21 -54.57 24.05
CA ALA A 74 67.25 -55.27 22.77
C ALA A 74 67.62 -56.76 22.91
N VAL A 75 68.49 -57.12 23.85
CA VAL A 75 68.81 -58.53 24.17
C VAL A 75 67.62 -59.23 24.83
N ASP A 76 66.95 -58.57 25.77
CA ASP A 76 65.73 -59.09 26.40
C ASP A 76 64.60 -59.25 25.38
N GLU A 77 64.48 -58.31 24.43
CA GLU A 77 63.54 -58.39 23.31
C GLU A 77 63.86 -59.57 22.38
N ALA A 78 65.12 -59.75 22.00
CA ALA A 78 65.55 -60.88 21.16
C ALA A 78 65.31 -62.24 21.84
N ASN A 79 65.52 -62.33 23.16
CA ASN A 79 65.19 -63.51 23.95
C ASN A 79 63.68 -63.77 24.00
N MET A 80 62.89 -62.73 24.24
CA MET A 80 61.44 -62.81 24.23
C MET A 80 60.90 -63.20 22.84
N ASP A 81 61.53 -62.73 21.77
CA ASP A 81 61.18 -63.10 20.39
C ASP A 81 61.43 -64.58 20.12
N LYS A 82 62.49 -65.19 20.68
CA LYS A 82 62.71 -66.65 20.63
C LYS A 82 61.60 -67.42 21.33
N ASP A 83 61.19 -66.97 22.51
CA ASP A 83 60.11 -67.63 23.25
C ASP A 83 58.77 -67.49 22.52
N LYS A 84 58.48 -66.31 21.97
CA LYS A 84 57.31 -66.07 21.09
C LYS A 84 57.37 -66.96 19.85
N ALA A 85 58.52 -67.03 19.18
CA ALA A 85 58.71 -67.87 17.99
C ALA A 85 58.37 -69.33 18.28
N LYS A 86 58.88 -69.85 19.39
CA LYS A 86 58.59 -71.21 19.85
C LYS A 86 57.10 -71.40 20.16
N GLN A 87 56.47 -70.47 20.88
CA GLN A 87 55.03 -70.54 21.16
C GLN A 87 54.20 -70.55 19.88
N TRP A 88 54.54 -69.72 18.89
CA TRP A 88 53.87 -69.68 17.60
C TRP A 88 54.10 -70.96 16.79
N VAL A 89 55.31 -71.52 16.80
CA VAL A 89 55.58 -72.84 16.19
C VAL A 89 54.72 -73.91 16.85
N THR A 90 54.69 -73.96 18.18
CA THR A 90 53.89 -74.94 18.92
C THR A 90 52.41 -74.81 18.58
N LEU A 91 51.86 -73.58 18.58
CA LEU A 91 50.48 -73.33 18.14
C LEU A 91 50.22 -73.82 16.72
N VAL A 92 51.10 -73.50 15.77
CA VAL A 92 50.96 -73.89 14.36
C VAL A 92 51.04 -75.41 14.20
N VAL A 93 52.00 -76.06 14.84
CA VAL A 93 52.17 -77.52 14.79
C VAL A 93 50.97 -78.21 15.42
N ASP A 94 50.58 -77.83 16.63
CA ASP A 94 49.53 -78.50 17.38
C ASP A 94 48.15 -78.31 16.73
N VAL A 95 47.84 -77.11 16.23
CA VAL A 95 46.57 -76.85 15.51
C VAL A 95 46.53 -77.64 14.20
N ASN A 96 47.59 -77.63 13.40
CA ASN A 96 47.58 -78.35 12.13
C ASN A 96 47.57 -79.88 12.32
N GLN A 97 48.26 -80.41 13.35
CA GLN A 97 48.22 -81.82 13.71
C GLN A 97 46.84 -82.23 14.27
N CYS A 98 46.19 -81.38 15.07
CA CYS A 98 44.82 -81.60 15.54
C CYS A 98 43.82 -81.66 14.36
N LEU A 99 43.97 -80.75 13.39
CA LEU A 99 43.18 -80.78 12.15
C LEU A 99 43.49 -82.01 11.27
N GLU A 100 44.71 -82.56 11.30
CA GLU A 100 45.10 -83.78 10.58
C GLU A 100 44.55 -85.06 11.22
N ARG A 101 44.37 -85.08 12.54
CA ARG A 101 43.84 -86.23 13.31
C ARG A 101 42.32 -86.29 13.34
N GLU A 102 41.64 -85.28 12.81
CA GLU A 102 40.18 -85.15 12.79
C GLU A 102 39.53 -85.25 14.18
N THR A 103 40.13 -84.63 15.21
CA THR A 103 39.58 -84.64 16.59
C THR A 103 39.06 -83.25 17.00
N PRO A 104 37.75 -82.95 16.82
CA PRO A 104 37.18 -81.63 17.13
C PRO A 104 37.24 -81.25 18.61
N GLY A 105 37.12 -82.25 19.50
CA GLY A 105 37.10 -82.03 20.95
C GLY A 105 38.42 -81.51 21.53
N ASP A 106 39.54 -81.74 20.84
CA ASP A 106 40.87 -81.40 21.34
C ASP A 106 41.30 -79.98 20.94
N ILE A 107 40.66 -79.36 19.94
CA ILE A 107 41.01 -78.01 19.43
C ILE A 107 40.95 -76.94 20.53
N LEU A 108 40.00 -77.08 21.48
CA LEU A 108 39.86 -76.20 22.63
C LEU A 108 41.04 -76.31 23.57
N SER A 109 41.53 -77.52 23.81
CA SER A 109 42.67 -77.78 24.68
C SER A 109 43.96 -77.25 24.04
N VAL A 110 44.12 -77.44 22.72
CA VAL A 110 45.25 -76.99 21.91
C VAL A 110 45.32 -75.46 21.81
N LEU A 111 44.19 -74.79 21.60
CA LEU A 111 44.13 -73.33 21.57
C LEU A 111 44.30 -72.71 22.97
N LYS A 112 43.89 -73.41 24.03
CA LYS A 112 44.10 -72.98 25.43
C LYS A 112 45.53 -73.19 25.92
N SER A 113 46.21 -74.25 25.51
CA SER A 113 47.60 -74.54 25.90
C SER A 113 48.62 -73.63 25.21
N SER A 114 48.25 -73.09 24.04
CA SER A 114 49.18 -72.40 23.15
C SER A 114 49.01 -70.87 23.11
N VAL A 115 47.95 -70.32 23.72
CA VAL A 115 47.65 -68.89 23.74
C VAL A 115 47.85 -68.32 25.14
N CYS A 116 48.63 -67.24 25.27
CA CYS A 116 48.97 -66.59 26.55
C CYS A 116 47.80 -66.00 27.35
N ASN A 117 46.53 -66.18 26.94
CA ASN A 117 45.37 -65.73 27.71
C ASN A 117 44.21 -66.74 27.66
N PRO A 118 44.18 -67.73 28.57
CA PRO A 118 43.20 -68.83 28.55
C PRO A 118 41.76 -68.42 28.93
N ASN A 119 41.54 -67.19 29.39
CA ASN A 119 40.23 -66.69 29.85
C ASN A 119 39.30 -66.19 28.74
N ASP A 120 39.76 -66.18 27.49
CA ASP A 120 39.07 -65.52 26.37
C ASP A 120 38.34 -66.49 25.43
N ILE A 121 38.19 -67.76 25.85
CA ILE A 121 37.68 -68.87 25.02
C ILE A 121 36.38 -69.43 25.60
N ILE A 122 35.26 -69.16 24.92
CA ILE A 122 33.92 -69.68 25.25
C ILE A 122 33.79 -71.12 24.70
N PRO A 123 33.46 -72.14 25.54
CA PRO A 123 33.40 -73.54 25.11
C PRO A 123 32.41 -73.82 23.97
N GLU A 124 31.30 -73.08 23.92
CA GLU A 124 30.17 -73.29 23.00
C GLU A 124 30.49 -72.95 21.53
N CYS A 125 31.63 -72.31 21.26
CA CYS A 125 32.04 -71.87 19.92
C CYS A 125 33.14 -72.73 19.29
N ALA A 126 33.60 -73.78 19.99
CA ALA A 126 34.74 -74.59 19.60
C ALA A 126 34.54 -75.35 18.29
N ASP A 127 33.40 -76.01 18.15
CA ASP A 127 33.09 -76.87 17.00
C ASP A 127 33.01 -76.05 15.70
N ARG A 128 32.42 -74.85 15.77
CA ARG A 128 32.33 -73.95 14.60
C ARG A 128 33.67 -73.30 14.26
N CYS A 129 34.52 -73.06 15.26
CA CYS A 129 35.88 -72.59 15.05
C CYS A 129 36.74 -73.66 14.38
N TYR A 130 36.56 -74.92 14.80
CA TYR A 130 37.17 -76.09 14.16
C TYR A 130 36.78 -76.19 12.69
N ASP A 131 35.48 -76.11 12.37
CA ASP A 131 34.98 -76.17 10.99
C ASP A 131 35.57 -75.07 10.09
N ALA A 132 35.74 -73.86 10.63
CA ALA A 132 36.32 -72.74 9.90
C ALA A 132 37.82 -72.94 9.62
N LEU A 133 38.57 -73.47 10.60
CA LEU A 133 39.98 -73.80 10.46
C LEU A 133 40.19 -74.99 9.53
N ALA A 134 39.38 -76.04 9.63
CA ALA A 134 39.44 -77.21 8.75
C ALA A 134 39.21 -76.83 7.29
N LYS A 135 38.17 -76.05 6.98
CA LYS A 135 37.90 -75.53 5.63
C LYS A 135 39.00 -74.63 5.10
N ALA A 136 39.66 -73.86 5.97
CA ALA A 136 40.78 -73.02 5.58
C ALA A 136 42.01 -73.86 5.23
N LYS A 137 42.30 -74.91 6.01
CA LYS A 137 43.41 -75.84 5.75
C LYS A 137 43.21 -76.64 4.47
N GLU A 138 42.01 -77.16 4.24
CA GLU A 138 41.64 -77.89 3.02
C GLU A 138 41.88 -77.04 1.77
N LYS A 139 41.33 -75.81 1.74
CA LYS A 139 41.54 -74.84 0.65
C LYS A 139 42.99 -74.45 0.42
N LYS A 140 43.83 -74.52 1.46
CA LYS A 140 45.26 -74.22 1.36
C LYS A 140 46.01 -75.42 0.78
N SER A 141 45.65 -76.63 1.22
CA SER A 141 46.20 -77.90 0.73
C SER A 141 45.89 -78.14 -0.76
N GLU A 142 44.70 -77.75 -1.22
CA GLU A 142 44.30 -77.83 -2.65
C GLU A 142 45.17 -76.97 -3.59
N ARG A 143 45.89 -75.97 -3.06
CA ARG A 143 46.66 -75.01 -3.87
C ARG A 143 48.13 -75.40 -4.06
N VAL A 144 48.61 -76.47 -3.41
CA VAL A 144 50.03 -76.84 -3.42
C VAL A 144 50.30 -77.94 -4.44
N SER A 145 51.34 -77.79 -5.27
CA SER A 145 51.77 -78.76 -6.29
C SER A 145 53.01 -79.53 -5.81
N THR A 146 53.04 -80.84 -6.09
CA THR A 146 53.97 -81.89 -5.62
C THR A 146 55.46 -81.49 -5.54
N GLU A 147 55.87 -81.01 -4.36
CA GLU A 147 57.11 -81.31 -3.61
C GLU A 147 57.19 -80.36 -2.39
N GLU A 148 56.54 -80.73 -1.27
CA GLU A 148 56.62 -79.97 -0.01
C GLU A 148 57.82 -80.40 0.84
N GLY A 149 58.42 -79.45 1.55
CA GLY A 149 59.48 -79.73 2.52
C GLY A 149 59.06 -79.50 3.98
N PRO A 150 59.90 -79.91 4.95
CA PRO A 150 59.54 -79.93 6.37
C PRO A 150 59.71 -78.57 7.08
N TRP A 151 60.10 -77.52 6.37
CA TRP A 151 60.42 -76.22 6.99
C TRP A 151 59.20 -75.29 7.05
N LEU A 152 58.97 -74.70 8.23
CA LEU A 152 58.03 -73.62 8.45
C LEU A 152 58.80 -72.30 8.52
N LYS A 153 58.31 -71.28 7.80
CA LYS A 153 58.81 -69.91 7.87
C LYS A 153 57.83 -69.05 8.68
N LEU A 154 58.29 -68.51 9.80
CA LEU A 154 57.52 -67.59 10.64
C LEU A 154 58.19 -66.22 10.64
N THR A 155 57.47 -65.20 10.19
CA THR A 155 57.97 -63.82 10.25
C THR A 155 57.45 -63.15 11.52
N LEU A 156 58.34 -62.93 12.48
CA LEU A 156 58.08 -62.22 13.73
C LEU A 156 58.13 -60.71 13.51
N GLN A 157 57.14 -60.02 14.07
CA GLN A 157 56.98 -58.56 14.00
C GLN A 157 57.06 -57.97 12.56
N ASP A 158 56.81 -58.79 11.53
CA ASP A 158 57.02 -58.44 10.11
C ASP A 158 58.47 -58.03 9.76
N LYS A 159 59.45 -58.43 10.58
CA LYS A 159 60.86 -58.02 10.48
C LYS A 159 61.85 -59.19 10.51
N TYR A 160 61.62 -60.20 11.34
CA TYR A 160 62.58 -61.28 11.59
C TYR A 160 62.03 -62.62 11.13
N ASP A 161 62.78 -63.32 10.28
CA ASP A 161 62.38 -64.63 9.79
C ASP A 161 62.95 -65.75 10.67
N TYR A 162 62.06 -66.58 11.20
CA TYR A 162 62.38 -67.75 12.00
C TYR A 162 62.01 -69.02 11.24
N TYR A 163 62.96 -69.94 11.12
CA TYR A 163 62.81 -71.19 10.40
C TYR A 163 62.76 -72.35 11.38
N TYR A 164 61.72 -73.19 11.27
CA TYR A 164 61.54 -74.37 12.11
C TYR A 164 61.29 -75.62 11.26
N ASN A 165 62.09 -76.65 11.46
CA ASN A 165 61.90 -77.94 10.81
C ASN A 165 60.97 -78.82 11.64
N VAL A 166 59.85 -79.24 11.05
CA VAL A 166 58.81 -80.03 11.74
C VAL A 166 59.31 -81.44 12.07
N ASP A 167 60.18 -82.03 11.25
CA ASP A 167 60.62 -83.42 11.36
C ASP A 167 61.87 -83.55 12.26
N SER A 168 62.88 -82.71 12.06
CA SER A 168 64.11 -82.70 12.89
C SER A 168 63.97 -81.91 14.19
N LYS A 169 62.91 -81.11 14.34
CA LYS A 169 62.70 -80.15 15.44
C LYS A 169 63.81 -79.11 15.60
N GLU A 170 64.59 -78.89 14.54
CA GLU A 170 65.64 -77.87 14.51
C GLU A 170 65.05 -76.48 14.27
N SER A 171 65.61 -75.49 14.95
CA SER A 171 65.24 -74.08 14.81
C SER A 171 66.43 -73.24 14.38
N SER A 172 66.23 -72.36 13.41
CA SER A 172 67.27 -71.47 12.90
C SER A 172 66.72 -70.07 12.63
N TRP A 173 67.51 -69.05 12.96
CA TRP A 173 67.31 -67.66 12.55
C TRP A 173 68.01 -67.32 11.23
N VAL A 174 68.74 -68.30 10.67
CA VAL A 174 69.42 -68.21 9.38
C VAL A 174 68.69 -69.10 8.39
N THR A 175 68.55 -68.65 7.15
CA THR A 175 67.97 -69.44 6.04
C THR A 175 68.77 -70.72 5.81
N PRO A 176 68.19 -71.92 6.00
CA PRO A 176 68.87 -73.19 5.71
C PRO A 176 69.13 -73.38 4.21
N ALA A 177 70.24 -74.01 3.85
CA ALA A 177 70.70 -74.13 2.45
C ALA A 177 69.79 -74.97 1.52
N SER A 178 68.88 -75.78 2.08
CA SER A 178 67.90 -76.60 1.33
C SER A 178 66.50 -76.48 1.97
N CYS A 179 65.89 -75.30 1.84
CA CYS A 179 64.62 -74.96 2.51
C CYS A 179 63.43 -75.10 1.56
N LEU A 180 62.87 -76.31 1.45
CA LEU A 180 61.53 -76.50 0.89
C LEU A 180 60.49 -76.29 2.01
N PHE A 181 59.48 -75.46 1.76
CA PHE A 181 58.52 -75.03 2.78
C PHE A 181 57.30 -75.94 2.85
N LYS A 182 56.69 -76.01 4.04
CA LYS A 182 55.43 -76.70 4.28
C LYS A 182 54.25 -75.76 4.05
N GLU A 183 53.81 -75.65 2.80
CA GLU A 183 52.78 -74.69 2.38
C GLU A 183 51.34 -75.15 2.67
N SER A 184 51.11 -76.46 2.84
CA SER A 184 49.82 -77.07 3.20
C SER A 184 49.29 -76.66 4.59
N TRP A 185 50.17 -76.23 5.50
CA TRP A 185 49.80 -75.91 6.87
C TRP A 185 49.30 -74.47 7.04
N LEU A 186 48.28 -74.29 7.88
CA LEU A 186 47.83 -72.97 8.30
C LEU A 186 48.89 -72.29 9.15
N MET A 187 49.19 -71.03 8.85
CA MET A 187 50.18 -70.26 9.58
C MET A 187 49.54 -69.50 10.75
N ALA A 188 50.37 -69.14 11.72
CA ALA A 188 50.05 -68.37 12.92
C ALA A 188 49.04 -67.22 12.69
N LYS A 189 49.34 -66.34 11.73
CA LYS A 189 48.52 -65.17 11.40
C LYS A 189 47.15 -65.54 10.80
N GLU A 190 47.08 -66.62 10.04
CA GLU A 190 45.83 -67.09 9.42
C GLU A 190 44.89 -67.66 10.49
N ILE A 191 45.44 -68.47 11.41
CA ILE A 191 44.71 -69.03 12.55
C ILE A 191 44.17 -67.90 13.44
N GLU A 192 45.01 -66.92 13.77
CA GLU A 192 44.62 -65.78 14.61
C GLU A 192 43.54 -64.90 13.96
N ALA A 193 43.68 -64.61 12.66
CA ALA A 193 42.72 -63.78 11.92
C ALA A 193 41.34 -64.44 11.82
N LEU A 194 41.29 -65.74 11.56
CA LEU A 194 40.04 -66.50 11.49
C LEU A 194 39.30 -66.51 12.82
N TRP A 195 40.03 -66.72 13.93
CA TRP A 195 39.45 -66.70 15.27
C TRP A 195 38.94 -65.30 15.67
N LYS A 196 39.76 -64.25 15.51
CA LYS A 196 39.37 -62.86 15.80
C LYS A 196 38.15 -62.42 14.99
N GLY A 197 38.11 -62.79 13.71
CA GLY A 197 36.98 -62.51 12.83
C GLY A 197 35.67 -63.17 13.27
N HIS A 198 35.73 -64.40 13.78
CA HIS A 198 34.56 -65.11 14.29
C HIS A 198 34.03 -64.48 15.59
N LYS A 199 34.93 -64.19 16.56
CA LYS A 199 34.58 -63.55 17.85
C LYS A 199 33.84 -62.23 17.65
N GLN A 200 34.34 -61.38 16.74
CA GLN A 200 33.73 -60.08 16.47
C GLN A 200 32.32 -60.20 15.85
N ARG A 201 32.11 -61.18 14.97
CA ARG A 201 30.79 -61.41 14.33
C ARG A 201 29.75 -61.86 15.34
N GLU A 202 30.10 -62.76 16.25
CA GLU A 202 29.21 -63.20 17.33
C GLU A 202 28.84 -62.03 18.28
N ALA A 203 29.83 -61.24 18.70
CA ALA A 203 29.58 -60.05 19.52
C ALA A 203 28.64 -59.05 18.82
N TYR A 204 28.79 -58.86 17.51
CA TYR A 204 27.90 -58.03 16.71
C TYR A 204 26.47 -58.60 16.63
N LEU A 205 26.33 -59.91 16.40
CA LEU A 205 25.04 -60.58 16.33
C LEU A 205 24.29 -60.49 17.66
N SER A 206 24.98 -60.74 18.78
CA SER A 206 24.44 -60.58 20.13
C SER A 206 23.96 -59.14 20.38
N ARG A 207 24.78 -58.14 20.05
CA ARG A 207 24.37 -56.73 20.15
C ARG A 207 23.16 -56.41 19.29
N ARG A 208 23.09 -56.93 18.06
CA ARG A 208 21.94 -56.73 17.18
C ARG A 208 20.66 -57.34 17.77
N GLN A 209 20.77 -58.52 18.38
CA GLN A 209 19.67 -59.16 19.10
C GLN A 209 19.17 -58.27 20.25
N THR A 210 20.08 -57.74 21.08
CA THR A 210 19.70 -56.86 22.20
C THR A 210 18.95 -55.60 21.73
N PHE A 211 19.29 -55.04 20.57
CA PHE A 211 18.55 -53.91 20.00
C PHE A 211 17.18 -54.32 19.44
N ALA A 212 17.08 -55.50 18.85
CA ALA A 212 15.80 -56.03 18.36
C ALA A 212 14.83 -56.29 19.53
N ASP A 213 15.32 -56.89 20.62
CA ASP A 213 14.52 -57.21 21.80
C ASP A 213 14.01 -55.95 22.52
N ASN A 214 14.75 -54.83 22.43
CA ASN A 214 14.44 -53.56 23.09
C ASN A 214 13.84 -52.49 22.15
N ALA A 215 13.41 -52.85 20.94
CA ALA A 215 12.94 -51.91 19.93
C ALA A 215 11.80 -50.98 20.43
N THR A 216 10.85 -51.52 21.20
CA THR A 216 9.70 -50.76 21.73
C THR A 216 10.12 -49.65 22.69
N SER A 217 11.08 -49.93 23.58
CA SER A 217 11.65 -48.94 24.52
C SER A 217 12.44 -47.86 23.78
N ILE A 218 13.21 -48.24 22.77
CA ILE A 218 13.97 -47.30 21.92
C ILE A 218 13.03 -46.33 21.20
N VAL A 219 11.95 -46.83 20.60
CA VAL A 219 10.95 -45.99 19.92
C VAL A 219 10.29 -45.01 20.90
N LYS A 220 9.98 -45.44 22.14
CA LYS A 220 9.44 -44.54 23.17
C LYS A 220 10.42 -43.42 23.51
N ILE A 221 11.69 -43.73 23.77
CA ILE A 221 12.72 -42.72 24.07
C ILE A 221 12.92 -41.77 22.88
N GLN A 222 12.97 -42.28 21.66
CA GLN A 222 13.05 -41.46 20.45
C GLN A 222 11.84 -40.53 20.31
N SER A 223 10.64 -41.00 20.63
CA SER A 223 9.43 -40.18 20.59
C SER A 223 9.48 -39.03 21.60
N TRP A 224 9.98 -39.26 22.82
CA TRP A 224 10.18 -38.21 23.82
C TRP A 224 11.21 -37.19 23.38
N PHE A 225 12.32 -37.63 22.79
CA PHE A 225 13.34 -36.71 22.29
C PHE A 225 12.82 -35.87 21.12
N ARG A 226 12.06 -36.48 20.19
CA ARG A 226 11.37 -35.76 19.10
C ARG A 226 10.38 -34.74 19.66
N MET A 227 9.59 -35.11 20.67
CA MET A 227 8.65 -34.21 21.35
C MET A 227 9.37 -33.02 22.01
N VAL A 228 10.44 -33.26 22.77
CA VAL A 228 11.22 -32.22 23.43
C VAL A 228 11.84 -31.28 22.41
N THR A 229 12.40 -31.82 21.33
CA THR A 229 12.99 -31.03 20.24
C THR A 229 11.95 -30.16 19.54
N ALA A 230 10.79 -30.73 19.21
CA ALA A 230 9.66 -30.01 18.60
C ALA A 230 9.12 -28.92 19.54
N ARG A 231 8.97 -29.22 20.84
CA ARG A 231 8.53 -28.26 21.86
C ARG A 231 9.51 -27.10 22.00
N ARG A 232 10.83 -27.38 21.98
CA ARG A 232 11.87 -26.34 22.05
C ARG A 232 11.82 -25.42 20.82
N SER A 233 11.66 -25.98 19.63
CA SER A 233 11.49 -25.22 18.38
C SER A 233 10.24 -24.35 18.41
N TYR A 234 9.10 -24.90 18.87
CA TYR A 234 7.85 -24.15 19.04
C TYR A 234 7.98 -22.99 20.03
N LEU A 235 8.55 -23.24 21.21
CA LEU A 235 8.73 -22.21 22.24
C LEU A 235 9.68 -21.09 21.78
N SER A 236 10.76 -21.44 21.08
CA SER A 236 11.67 -20.45 20.46
C SER A 236 10.93 -19.56 19.45
N ARG A 237 10.08 -20.16 18.61
CA ARG A 237 9.28 -19.41 17.63
C ARG A 237 8.18 -18.56 18.28
N LEU A 238 7.58 -19.03 19.37
CA LEU A 238 6.60 -18.25 20.14
C LEU A 238 7.27 -17.05 20.82
N GLN A 239 8.46 -17.24 21.40
CA GLN A 239 9.25 -16.17 22.00
C GLN A 239 9.63 -15.13 20.95
N TYR A 240 10.08 -15.57 19.77
CA TYR A 240 10.33 -14.68 18.63
C TYR A 240 9.11 -13.80 18.31
N PHE A 241 7.90 -14.34 18.23
CA PHE A 241 6.71 -13.52 17.96
C PHE A 241 6.40 -12.55 19.10
N ARG A 242 6.64 -12.94 20.36
CA ARG A 242 6.44 -12.05 21.52
C ARG A 242 7.43 -10.90 21.53
N ASP A 243 8.70 -11.17 21.25
CA ASP A 243 9.76 -10.16 21.22
C ASP A 243 9.53 -9.15 20.09
N HIS A 244 8.94 -9.60 18.96
CA HIS A 244 8.64 -8.77 17.79
C HIS A 244 7.20 -8.23 17.75
N ASN A 245 6.44 -8.31 18.84
CA ASN A 245 5.06 -7.83 18.87
C ASN A 245 4.94 -6.35 18.47
N ASN A 246 5.89 -5.52 18.90
CA ASN A 246 5.90 -4.10 18.57
C ASN A 246 6.13 -3.86 17.07
N GLU A 247 7.00 -4.65 16.43
CA GLU A 247 7.30 -4.62 15.00
C GLU A 247 6.10 -5.11 14.21
N ILE A 248 5.46 -6.21 14.64
CA ILE A 248 4.24 -6.75 14.04
C ILE A 248 3.12 -5.70 14.09
N VAL A 249 2.92 -5.04 15.24
CA VAL A 249 1.93 -3.96 15.37
C VAL A 249 2.27 -2.76 14.48
N LYS A 250 3.57 -2.39 14.33
CA LYS A 250 4.00 -1.35 13.38
C LYS A 250 3.65 -1.74 11.95
N ILE A 251 3.99 -2.95 11.50
CA ILE A 251 3.70 -3.46 10.15
C ILE A 251 2.19 -3.53 9.91
N GLN A 252 1.43 -4.08 10.86
CA GLN A 252 -0.03 -4.15 10.79
C GLN A 252 -0.66 -2.75 10.72
N SER A 253 -0.15 -1.78 11.50
CA SER A 253 -0.63 -0.39 11.45
C SER A 253 -0.34 0.27 10.10
N LEU A 254 0.80 -0.04 9.49
CA LEU A 254 1.20 0.46 8.17
C LEU A 254 0.33 -0.15 7.07
N LEU A 255 0.14 -1.47 7.09
CA LEU A 255 -0.76 -2.17 6.16
C LEU A 255 -2.21 -1.69 6.28
N ARG A 256 -2.71 -1.50 7.51
CA ARG A 256 -4.05 -0.94 7.74
C ARG A 256 -4.18 0.49 7.23
N ALA A 257 -3.13 1.32 7.39
CA ALA A 257 -3.10 2.67 6.85
C ALA A 257 -3.16 2.67 5.33
N ASN A 258 -2.34 1.84 4.67
CA ASN A 258 -2.31 1.72 3.22
C ASN A 258 -3.65 1.21 2.67
N LYS A 259 -4.19 0.13 3.25
CA LYS A 259 -5.52 -0.38 2.85
C LYS A 259 -6.62 0.68 3.00
N ALA A 260 -6.64 1.39 4.12
CA ALA A 260 -7.62 2.46 4.32
C ALA A 260 -7.48 3.58 3.28
N ARG A 261 -6.25 3.91 2.85
CA ARG A 261 -6.01 4.89 1.78
C ARG A 261 -6.51 4.39 0.42
N ASP A 262 -6.28 3.11 0.10
CA ASP A 262 -6.78 2.48 -1.13
C ASP A 262 -8.32 2.48 -1.15
N ASP A 263 -8.95 2.09 -0.02
CA ASP A 263 -10.40 2.15 0.15
C ASP A 263 -10.92 3.60 -0.03
N TYR A 264 -10.22 4.59 0.53
CA TYR A 264 -10.62 6.01 0.49
C TYR A 264 -10.66 6.53 -0.95
N LYS A 265 -9.58 6.26 -1.69
CA LYS A 265 -9.46 6.66 -3.10
C LYS A 265 -10.57 6.04 -3.94
N THR A 266 -10.78 4.72 -3.77
CA THR A 266 -11.77 3.96 -4.54
C THR A 266 -13.18 4.51 -4.30
N LEU A 267 -13.51 4.81 -3.04
CA LEU A 267 -14.78 5.41 -2.67
C LEU A 267 -14.96 6.84 -3.18
N VAL A 268 -13.93 7.70 -3.13
CA VAL A 268 -14.02 9.07 -3.69
C VAL A 268 -14.32 9.03 -5.19
N ARG A 269 -13.59 8.21 -5.95
CA ARG A 269 -13.79 8.07 -7.41
C ARG A 269 -15.17 7.47 -7.73
N GLY A 270 -15.55 6.41 -7.03
CA GLY A 270 -16.87 5.79 -7.16
C GLY A 270 -18.00 6.80 -6.91
N ASN A 271 -17.91 7.55 -5.81
CA ASN A 271 -18.89 8.57 -5.46
C ASN A 271 -18.98 9.70 -6.48
N GLN A 272 -17.85 10.22 -7.00
CA GLN A 272 -17.86 11.25 -8.04
C GLN A 272 -18.52 10.75 -9.34
N GLN A 273 -18.29 9.49 -9.71
CA GLN A 273 -18.92 8.90 -10.90
C GLN A 273 -20.42 8.71 -10.69
N LEU A 274 -20.83 8.21 -9.52
CA LEU A 274 -22.25 8.06 -9.17
C LEU A 274 -22.97 9.41 -9.18
N GLU A 275 -22.36 10.44 -8.64
CA GLU A 275 -22.90 11.81 -8.62
C GLU A 275 -23.11 12.36 -10.04
N LYS A 276 -22.15 12.17 -10.95
CA LYS A 276 -22.30 12.57 -12.36
C LYS A 276 -23.43 11.80 -13.05
N ASP A 277 -23.49 10.48 -12.83
CA ASP A 277 -24.50 9.62 -13.46
C ASP A 277 -25.92 9.92 -12.92
N LEU A 278 -26.05 10.24 -11.63
CA LEU A 278 -27.30 10.66 -10.99
C LEU A 278 -27.78 12.02 -11.50
N ASN A 279 -26.89 13.02 -11.58
CA ASN A 279 -27.22 14.33 -12.16
C ASN A 279 -27.73 14.22 -13.61
N LEU A 280 -27.13 13.34 -14.42
CA LEU A 280 -27.62 13.05 -15.77
C LEU A 280 -28.99 12.37 -15.77
N MET A 281 -29.25 11.47 -14.81
CA MET A 281 -30.55 10.83 -14.63
C MET A 281 -31.63 11.85 -14.25
N ASP A 282 -31.34 12.78 -13.33
CA ASP A 282 -32.23 13.88 -12.95
C ASP A 282 -32.56 14.79 -14.12
N ILE A 283 -31.56 15.20 -14.92
CA ILE A 283 -31.78 16.01 -16.12
C ILE A 283 -32.70 15.26 -17.09
N LYS A 284 -32.46 13.96 -17.31
CA LYS A 284 -33.28 13.14 -18.21
C LYS A 284 -34.70 12.93 -17.70
N ILE A 285 -34.89 12.69 -16.40
CA ILE A 285 -36.22 12.59 -15.78
C ILE A 285 -36.94 13.94 -15.87
N GLY A 286 -36.26 15.05 -15.57
CA GLY A 286 -36.81 16.40 -15.74
C GLY A 286 -37.21 16.72 -17.18
N LEU A 287 -36.43 16.27 -18.16
CA LEU A 287 -36.75 16.41 -19.59
C LEU A 287 -37.89 15.49 -20.03
N LEU A 288 -38.03 14.30 -19.43
CA LEU A 288 -39.14 13.38 -19.65
C LEU A 288 -40.44 13.95 -19.06
N VAL A 289 -40.41 14.51 -17.86
CA VAL A 289 -41.54 15.22 -17.26
C VAL A 289 -41.95 16.43 -18.11
N LYS A 290 -40.98 17.12 -18.72
CA LYS A 290 -41.21 18.19 -19.71
C LYS A 290 -41.53 17.69 -21.13
N ASN A 291 -41.75 16.39 -21.32
CA ASN A 291 -42.09 15.72 -22.59
C ASN A 291 -41.12 15.99 -23.76
N ARG A 292 -39.84 16.26 -23.48
CA ARG A 292 -38.80 16.56 -24.50
C ARG A 292 -37.93 15.36 -24.89
N ILE A 293 -38.06 14.22 -24.20
CA ILE A 293 -37.29 12.99 -24.42
C ILE A 293 -38.20 11.76 -24.26
N THR A 294 -37.90 10.65 -24.94
CA THR A 294 -38.68 9.40 -24.86
C THR A 294 -38.35 8.61 -23.58
N LEU A 295 -39.31 7.82 -23.08
CA LEU A 295 -39.08 6.96 -21.91
C LEU A 295 -38.01 5.88 -22.16
N GLU A 296 -37.78 5.49 -23.41
CA GLU A 296 -36.75 4.53 -23.81
C GLU A 296 -35.33 5.07 -23.55
N ASP A 297 -35.09 6.36 -23.76
CA ASP A 297 -33.80 7.02 -23.50
C ASP A 297 -33.46 7.10 -21.99
N VAL A 298 -34.50 7.14 -21.14
CA VAL A 298 -34.36 7.11 -19.68
C VAL A 298 -34.15 5.67 -19.19
N ILE A 299 -34.84 4.68 -19.80
CA ILE A 299 -34.69 3.26 -19.49
C ILE A 299 -33.30 2.73 -19.90
N SER A 300 -32.74 3.18 -21.03
CA SER A 300 -31.40 2.77 -21.48
C SER A 300 -30.28 3.30 -20.58
N HIS A 301 -30.44 4.50 -20.02
CA HIS A 301 -29.50 5.05 -19.04
C HIS A 301 -29.60 4.31 -17.70
N ARG A 302 -30.83 3.99 -17.28
CA ARG A 302 -31.13 3.21 -16.08
C ARG A 302 -30.51 1.80 -16.10
N THR A 303 -30.58 1.08 -17.22
CA THR A 303 -29.98 -0.26 -17.33
C THR A 303 -28.46 -0.23 -17.23
N LYS A 304 -27.80 0.84 -17.73
CA LYS A 304 -26.36 1.06 -17.54
C LYS A 304 -26.00 1.34 -16.07
N LEU A 305 -26.83 2.11 -15.37
CA LEU A 305 -26.67 2.44 -13.96
C LEU A 305 -26.85 1.22 -13.04
N ASN A 306 -27.86 0.39 -13.31
CA ASN A 306 -28.11 -0.85 -12.54
C ASN A 306 -27.02 -1.92 -12.72
N LYS A 307 -26.34 -1.98 -13.88
CA LYS A 307 -25.15 -2.85 -14.04
C LYS A 307 -23.99 -2.43 -13.12
N LYS A 308 -23.85 -1.14 -12.82
CA LYS A 308 -22.81 -0.62 -11.90
C LYS A 308 -23.16 -0.82 -10.41
N LYS A 309 -24.44 -1.03 -10.08
CA LYS A 309 -25.00 -1.16 -8.73
C LYS A 309 -24.69 -2.51 -8.06
N GLY A 310 -24.36 -3.54 -8.83
CA GLY A 310 -24.11 -4.90 -8.33
C GLY A 310 -22.72 -5.12 -7.71
N GLY A 311 -21.96 -4.06 -7.40
CA GLY A 311 -20.57 -4.21 -6.99
C GLY A 311 -19.63 -4.67 -8.12
N GLU A 312 -20.14 -4.89 -9.33
CA GLU A 312 -19.33 -5.04 -10.55
C GLU A 312 -18.83 -3.67 -11.04
N ILE A 313 -18.13 -2.93 -10.18
CA ILE A 313 -16.79 -2.57 -10.61
C ILE A 313 -16.08 -3.92 -10.59
N GLN A 314 -16.05 -4.64 -11.71
CA GLN A 314 -15.14 -5.77 -11.85
C GLN A 314 -13.75 -5.20 -11.61
N ILE A 315 -13.31 -5.23 -10.35
CA ILE A 315 -11.91 -5.43 -10.06
C ILE A 315 -11.65 -6.78 -10.70
N LEU A 316 -10.97 -6.76 -11.85
CA LEU A 316 -10.34 -7.90 -12.47
C LEU A 316 -9.25 -8.42 -11.51
N ASN A 317 -9.68 -8.96 -10.35
CA ASN A 317 -8.86 -9.73 -9.43
C ASN A 317 -8.71 -11.19 -9.89
N ASN A 318 -9.19 -11.51 -11.10
CA ASN A 318 -8.93 -12.78 -11.79
C ASN A 318 -8.05 -12.60 -13.04
N THR A 319 -7.17 -11.60 -13.05
CA THR A 319 -6.02 -11.51 -13.97
C THR A 319 -4.67 -11.66 -13.27
N ASP A 320 -4.63 -12.31 -12.11
CA ASP A 320 -3.35 -12.71 -11.49
C ASP A 320 -2.54 -13.73 -12.33
N ASN A 321 -3.09 -14.20 -13.45
CA ASN A 321 -2.38 -15.07 -14.40
C ASN A 321 -2.27 -14.53 -15.84
N GLN A 322 -2.70 -13.29 -16.12
CA GLN A 322 -2.45 -12.63 -17.43
C GLN A 322 -2.09 -11.12 -17.33
N GLY A 323 -1.84 -10.60 -16.13
CA GLY A 323 -1.39 -9.22 -15.93
C GLY A 323 0.14 -9.11 -15.77
N ILE A 324 0.76 -8.23 -16.55
CA ILE A 324 1.99 -7.48 -16.18
C ILE A 324 3.31 -8.28 -16.14
N LYS A 325 3.30 -9.62 -16.07
CA LYS A 325 4.53 -10.45 -16.12
C LYS A 325 5.09 -10.69 -17.53
N SER A 326 4.33 -10.38 -18.60
CA SER A 326 4.76 -10.50 -20.01
C SER A 326 5.05 -9.15 -20.70
N LEU A 327 5.33 -8.09 -19.94
CA LEU A 327 5.76 -6.81 -20.51
C LEU A 327 7.16 -6.95 -21.12
N SER A 328 7.30 -6.62 -22.40
CA SER A 328 8.59 -6.51 -23.10
C SER A 328 9.53 -5.55 -22.35
N LYS A 329 10.85 -5.76 -22.46
CA LYS A 329 11.88 -4.92 -21.81
C LYS A 329 11.68 -3.42 -22.08
N GLU A 330 11.23 -3.10 -23.29
CA GLU A 330 10.92 -1.76 -23.77
C GLU A 330 9.73 -1.10 -23.06
N ARG A 331 8.66 -1.87 -22.78
CA ARG A 331 7.47 -1.37 -22.06
C ARG A 331 7.73 -1.12 -20.58
N ARG A 332 8.58 -1.93 -19.93
CA ARG A 332 9.03 -1.65 -18.56
C ARG A 332 9.82 -0.35 -18.48
N LYS A 333 10.75 -0.13 -19.41
CA LYS A 333 11.52 1.11 -19.51
C LYS A 333 10.60 2.33 -19.75
N THR A 334 9.57 2.18 -20.57
CA THR A 334 8.58 3.24 -20.81
C THR A 334 7.80 3.59 -19.53
N LEU A 335 7.34 2.58 -18.77
CA LEU A 335 6.66 2.79 -17.48
C LEU A 335 7.58 3.42 -16.42
N GLU A 336 8.84 3.03 -16.37
CA GLU A 336 9.86 3.66 -15.51
C GLU A 336 10.08 5.14 -15.90
N THR A 337 10.06 5.46 -17.20
CA THR A 337 10.18 6.85 -17.66
C THR A 337 8.95 7.68 -17.29
N TYR A 338 7.73 7.12 -17.35
CA TYR A 338 6.53 7.78 -16.81
C TYR A 338 6.58 7.96 -15.29
N GLN A 339 7.15 7.00 -14.54
CA GLN A 339 7.36 7.14 -13.09
C GLN A 339 8.29 8.32 -12.77
N GLN A 340 9.34 8.51 -13.56
CA GLN A 340 10.26 9.64 -13.44
C GLN A 340 9.59 10.97 -13.82
N LEU A 341 8.83 10.98 -14.92
CA LEU A 341 8.07 12.15 -15.38
C LEU A 341 7.10 12.65 -14.31
N PHE A 342 6.25 11.76 -13.77
CA PHE A 342 5.28 12.17 -12.76
C PHE A 342 5.93 12.58 -11.44
N TYR A 343 7.08 11.99 -11.08
CA TYR A 343 7.86 12.45 -9.93
C TYR A 343 8.38 13.88 -10.13
N LEU A 344 8.90 14.19 -11.33
CA LEU A 344 9.37 15.53 -11.68
C LEU A 344 8.22 16.55 -11.60
N LEU A 345 7.04 16.22 -12.14
CA LEU A 345 5.87 17.10 -12.10
C LEU A 345 5.33 17.33 -10.68
N GLN A 346 5.47 16.36 -9.77
CA GLN A 346 5.09 16.53 -8.36
C GLN A 346 6.07 17.42 -7.57
N THR A 347 7.37 17.30 -7.86
CA THR A 347 8.43 17.96 -7.08
C THR A 347 8.69 19.40 -7.55
N ASN A 348 8.55 19.64 -8.85
CA ASN A 348 8.73 20.93 -9.49
C ASN A 348 7.38 21.55 -9.88
N PRO A 349 6.79 22.42 -9.03
CA PRO A 349 5.46 22.99 -9.25
C PRO A 349 5.40 23.95 -10.44
N LEU A 350 6.53 24.48 -10.91
CA LEU A 350 6.59 25.45 -12.01
C LEU A 350 6.01 24.90 -13.31
N TYR A 351 6.28 23.62 -13.63
CA TYR A 351 5.78 23.03 -14.88
C TYR A 351 4.26 22.97 -14.90
N LEU A 352 3.66 22.43 -13.84
CA LEU A 352 2.21 22.33 -13.72
C LEU A 352 1.56 23.71 -13.56
N ALA A 353 2.21 24.65 -12.87
CA ALA A 353 1.74 26.02 -12.76
C ALA A 353 1.59 26.65 -14.16
N LYS A 354 2.65 26.62 -14.97
CA LYS A 354 2.62 27.11 -16.36
C LYS A 354 1.59 26.38 -17.23
N LEU A 355 1.48 25.07 -17.09
CA LEU A 355 0.47 24.28 -17.81
C LEU A 355 -0.96 24.73 -17.46
N ILE A 356 -1.26 25.01 -16.19
CA ILE A 356 -2.57 25.54 -15.76
C ILE A 356 -2.90 26.87 -16.46
N PHE A 357 -1.90 27.71 -16.75
CA PHE A 357 -2.11 28.98 -17.45
C PHE A 357 -2.50 28.84 -18.91
N GLN A 358 -1.98 27.81 -19.60
CA GLN A 358 -2.23 27.59 -21.02
C GLN A 358 -3.60 26.95 -21.28
N MET A 359 -4.29 26.47 -20.24
CA MET A 359 -5.58 25.80 -20.39
C MET A 359 -6.74 26.77 -20.67
N PRO A 360 -7.61 26.45 -21.65
CA PRO A 360 -8.84 27.22 -21.88
C PRO A 360 -9.82 27.09 -20.70
N GLN A 361 -10.46 28.19 -20.31
CA GLN A 361 -11.39 28.27 -19.16
C GLN A 361 -12.55 27.26 -19.22
N ASN A 362 -12.97 26.83 -20.41
CA ASN A 362 -14.09 25.90 -20.62
C ASN A 362 -13.72 24.41 -20.46
N LYS A 363 -12.43 24.05 -20.57
CA LYS A 363 -11.93 22.67 -20.38
C LYS A 363 -11.26 22.47 -19.02
N SER A 364 -11.06 23.55 -18.25
CA SER A 364 -10.20 23.55 -17.06
C SER A 364 -10.66 22.58 -15.97
N THR A 365 -11.96 22.41 -15.73
CA THR A 365 -12.46 21.61 -14.60
C THR A 365 -12.20 20.11 -14.76
N LYS A 366 -12.39 19.56 -15.97
CA LYS A 366 -12.05 18.15 -16.23
C LYS A 366 -10.54 17.93 -16.16
N PHE A 367 -9.74 18.82 -16.74
CA PHE A 367 -8.28 18.75 -16.66
C PHE A 367 -7.78 18.80 -15.21
N MET A 368 -8.36 19.68 -14.39
CA MET A 368 -8.01 19.83 -12.97
C MET A 368 -8.25 18.54 -12.18
N ASP A 369 -9.40 17.90 -12.35
CA ASP A 369 -9.73 16.65 -11.65
C ASP A 369 -8.93 15.44 -12.19
N THR A 370 -8.79 15.35 -13.51
CA THR A 370 -8.20 14.19 -14.20
C THR A 370 -6.67 14.19 -14.19
N VAL A 371 -6.02 15.36 -14.23
CA VAL A 371 -4.56 15.47 -14.30
C VAL A 371 -3.98 15.93 -12.97
N ILE A 372 -4.36 17.12 -12.48
CA ILE A 372 -3.73 17.69 -11.29
C ILE A 372 -4.08 16.88 -10.04
N PHE A 373 -5.37 16.68 -9.72
CA PHE A 373 -5.73 15.97 -8.49
C PHE A 373 -5.34 14.49 -8.53
N THR A 374 -5.43 13.83 -9.68
CA THR A 374 -4.91 12.47 -9.85
C THR A 374 -3.40 12.39 -9.63
N LEU A 375 -2.60 13.29 -10.21
CA LEU A 375 -1.14 13.30 -10.02
C LEU A 375 -0.75 13.46 -8.55
N TYR A 376 -1.51 14.23 -7.77
CA TYR A 376 -1.29 14.39 -6.33
C TYR A 376 -2.15 13.44 -5.49
N ASN A 377 -2.71 12.35 -6.06
CA ASN A 377 -3.60 11.38 -5.39
C ASN A 377 -4.66 12.04 -4.48
N TYR A 378 -5.26 13.15 -4.92
CA TYR A 378 -6.26 13.93 -4.17
C TYR A 378 -5.77 14.37 -2.77
N ALA A 379 -4.45 14.55 -2.61
CA ALA A 379 -3.79 14.83 -1.34
C ALA A 379 -4.18 13.83 -0.26
N SER A 380 -4.15 12.53 -0.60
CA SER A 380 -4.42 11.44 0.35
C SER A 380 -3.40 11.41 1.49
N ASN A 381 -2.17 11.83 1.20
CA ASN A 381 -1.06 11.86 2.13
C ASN A 381 -0.61 13.29 2.45
N GLN A 382 -0.04 13.47 3.64
CA GLN A 382 0.57 14.73 4.07
C GLN A 382 1.63 15.27 3.08
N ARG A 383 2.43 14.39 2.47
CA ARG A 383 3.40 14.76 1.43
C ARG A 383 2.72 15.36 0.20
N GLU A 384 1.70 14.68 -0.32
CA GLU A 384 0.97 15.11 -1.51
C GLU A 384 0.22 16.40 -1.24
N GLU A 385 -0.35 16.57 -0.04
CA GLU A 385 -0.98 17.82 0.40
C GLU A 385 0.02 18.97 0.43
N TYR A 386 1.22 18.75 0.98
CA TYR A 386 2.29 19.74 0.99
C TYR A 386 2.70 20.15 -0.43
N LEU A 387 2.95 19.18 -1.31
CA LEU A 387 3.36 19.47 -2.69
C LEU A 387 2.23 20.14 -3.51
N LEU A 388 0.98 19.72 -3.32
CA LEU A 388 -0.18 20.35 -3.95
C LEU A 388 -0.36 21.80 -3.46
N LEU A 389 -0.13 22.07 -2.17
CA LEU A 389 -0.15 23.44 -1.64
C LEU A 389 0.98 24.29 -2.21
N LYS A 390 2.16 23.71 -2.42
CA LYS A 390 3.28 24.37 -3.10
C LYS A 390 2.93 24.71 -4.55
N LEU A 391 2.24 23.80 -5.25
CA LEU A 391 1.69 24.06 -6.58
C LEU A 391 0.68 25.21 -6.56
N PHE A 392 -0.29 25.18 -5.65
CA PHE A 392 -1.28 26.26 -5.55
C PHE A 392 -0.66 27.61 -5.22
N LYS A 393 0.34 27.66 -4.33
CA LYS A 393 1.11 28.88 -4.07
C LYS A 393 1.76 29.41 -5.34
N THR A 394 2.54 28.56 -6.01
CA THR A 394 3.32 28.94 -7.20
C THR A 394 2.40 29.39 -8.34
N ALA A 395 1.31 28.65 -8.58
CA ALA A 395 0.33 28.99 -9.61
C ALA A 395 -0.43 30.28 -9.28
N LEU A 396 -0.76 30.54 -8.01
CA LEU A 396 -1.47 31.75 -7.60
C LEU A 396 -0.58 32.99 -7.69
N GLU A 397 0.68 32.89 -7.27
CA GLU A 397 1.67 33.96 -7.42
C GLU A 397 1.85 34.34 -8.89
N GLU A 398 1.93 33.34 -9.78
CA GLU A 398 2.00 33.56 -11.22
C GLU A 398 0.69 34.17 -11.78
N GLU A 399 -0.48 33.78 -11.24
CA GLU A 399 -1.78 34.33 -11.68
C GLU A 399 -1.89 35.81 -11.39
N ILE A 400 -1.49 36.18 -10.17
CA ILE A 400 -1.54 37.55 -9.70
C ILE A 400 -0.52 38.40 -10.46
N LYS A 401 0.69 37.89 -10.68
CA LYS A 401 1.74 38.61 -11.43
C LYS A 401 1.35 38.86 -12.88
N SER A 402 0.78 37.86 -13.56
CA SER A 402 0.64 37.87 -15.02
C SER A 402 -0.77 38.20 -15.54
N LYS A 403 -1.85 38.02 -14.76
CA LYS A 403 -3.25 38.22 -15.23
C LYS A 403 -4.05 39.29 -14.50
N VAL A 404 -3.61 39.75 -13.33
CA VAL A 404 -4.39 40.70 -12.51
C VAL A 404 -3.86 42.11 -12.72
N ASP A 405 -4.56 42.95 -13.48
CA ASP A 405 -4.12 44.34 -13.74
C ASP A 405 -4.62 45.30 -12.66
N GLN A 406 -5.80 45.02 -12.11
CA GLN A 406 -6.39 45.75 -10.99
C GLN A 406 -6.77 44.82 -9.84
N VAL A 407 -6.73 45.37 -8.62
CA VAL A 407 -7.10 44.68 -7.38
C VAL A 407 -8.52 44.07 -7.44
N GLN A 408 -9.45 44.71 -8.18
CA GLN A 408 -10.83 44.26 -8.31
C GLN A 408 -11.04 43.09 -9.30
N ASP A 409 -10.08 42.82 -10.19
CA ASP A 409 -10.21 41.80 -11.25
C ASP A 409 -10.30 40.38 -10.68
N ILE A 410 -9.75 40.15 -9.49
CA ILE A 410 -9.87 38.87 -8.77
C ILE A 410 -11.32 38.64 -8.28
N VAL A 411 -12.02 39.73 -7.95
CA VAL A 411 -13.40 39.69 -7.47
C VAL A 411 -14.38 39.50 -8.62
N THR A 412 -14.21 40.25 -9.71
CA THR A 412 -15.09 40.24 -10.88
C THR A 412 -14.77 39.11 -11.87
N GLY A 413 -13.52 38.68 -11.93
CA GLY A 413 -13.04 37.65 -12.86
C GLY A 413 -13.33 36.21 -12.43
N ASN A 414 -12.88 35.27 -13.27
CA ASN A 414 -12.91 33.83 -13.00
C ASN A 414 -11.48 33.26 -12.89
N PRO A 415 -10.72 33.62 -11.82
CA PRO A 415 -9.37 33.12 -11.61
C PRO A 415 -9.37 31.60 -11.51
N THR A 416 -8.53 30.96 -12.33
CA THR A 416 -8.48 29.51 -12.50
C THR A 416 -7.93 28.85 -11.25
N VAL A 417 -6.86 29.41 -10.66
CA VAL A 417 -6.19 28.84 -9.48
C VAL A 417 -7.10 28.93 -8.26
N ILE A 418 -7.79 30.06 -8.08
CA ILE A 418 -8.78 30.21 -7.01
C ILE A 418 -9.92 29.18 -7.16
N LYS A 419 -10.42 28.96 -8.39
CA LYS A 419 -11.45 27.95 -8.65
C LYS A 419 -10.94 26.54 -8.34
N MET A 420 -9.68 26.22 -8.66
CA MET A 420 -9.02 24.96 -8.31
C MET A 420 -8.95 24.76 -6.80
N VAL A 421 -8.47 25.76 -6.06
CA VAL A 421 -8.33 25.69 -4.60
C VAL A 421 -9.68 25.49 -3.94
N VAL A 422 -10.71 26.22 -4.39
CA VAL A 422 -12.07 26.08 -3.86
C VAL A 422 -12.66 24.71 -4.21
N SER A 423 -12.46 24.22 -5.44
CA SER A 423 -12.92 22.88 -5.85
C SER A 423 -12.29 21.78 -4.99
N PHE A 424 -10.97 21.85 -4.79
CA PHE A 424 -10.24 20.88 -3.97
C PHE A 424 -10.74 20.88 -2.51
N ASN A 425 -10.90 22.06 -1.90
CA ASN A 425 -11.39 22.18 -0.52
C ASN A 425 -12.89 21.87 -0.38
N ARG A 426 -13.63 21.74 -1.48
CA ARG A 426 -15.02 21.28 -1.50
C ARG A 426 -15.17 19.77 -1.71
N GLY A 427 -14.11 19.10 -2.14
CA GLY A 427 -14.08 17.64 -2.22
C GLY A 427 -14.22 16.95 -0.86
N ALA A 428 -14.21 15.62 -0.86
CA ALA A 428 -14.50 14.76 0.30
C ALA A 428 -13.77 15.14 1.61
N ARG A 429 -12.54 15.69 1.54
CA ARG A 429 -11.77 16.10 2.72
C ARG A 429 -12.27 17.39 3.38
N GLY A 430 -12.70 18.38 2.61
CA GLY A 430 -13.09 19.70 3.13
C GLY A 430 -14.61 19.90 3.25
N GLN A 431 -15.40 19.05 2.59
CA GLN A 431 -16.85 19.00 2.74
C GLN A 431 -17.30 18.72 4.18
N ASN A 432 -16.59 17.84 4.90
CA ASN A 432 -16.90 17.53 6.31
C ASN A 432 -16.78 18.77 7.21
N THR A 433 -15.80 19.64 6.95
CA THR A 433 -15.65 20.91 7.69
C THR A 433 -16.83 21.85 7.43
N LEU A 434 -17.17 22.08 6.15
CA LEU A 434 -18.30 22.95 5.80
C LEU A 434 -19.61 22.43 6.35
N ARG A 435 -19.81 21.11 6.32
CA ARG A 435 -20.97 20.44 6.90
C ARG A 435 -21.04 20.66 8.41
N GLN A 436 -19.95 20.48 9.14
CA GLN A 436 -19.93 20.75 10.59
C GLN A 436 -20.23 22.22 10.92
N LEU A 437 -19.80 23.15 10.07
CA LEU A 437 -19.97 24.60 10.26
C LEU A 437 -21.39 25.08 9.94
N LEU A 438 -21.94 24.67 8.79
CA LEU A 438 -23.19 25.21 8.25
C LEU A 438 -24.41 24.32 8.55
N ALA A 439 -24.25 22.99 8.64
CA ALA A 439 -25.40 22.09 8.75
C ALA A 439 -26.31 22.38 9.94
N PRO A 440 -25.83 22.68 11.16
CA PRO A 440 -26.73 22.97 12.29
C PRO A 440 -27.61 24.20 12.04
N VAL A 441 -27.04 25.24 11.44
CA VAL A 441 -27.74 26.51 11.21
C VAL A 441 -28.68 26.40 10.00
N VAL A 442 -28.23 25.73 8.93
CA VAL A 442 -29.04 25.49 7.73
C VAL A 442 -30.23 24.57 8.06
N LYS A 443 -30.03 23.49 8.82
CA LYS A 443 -31.15 22.64 9.27
C LYS A 443 -32.16 23.42 10.10
N GLY A 444 -31.70 24.27 11.02
CA GLY A 444 -32.58 25.14 11.81
C GLY A 444 -33.43 26.10 10.96
N ILE A 445 -32.94 26.56 9.81
CA ILE A 445 -33.70 27.41 8.86
C ILE A 445 -34.69 26.57 8.05
N ILE A 446 -34.33 25.34 7.68
CA ILE A 446 -35.16 24.44 6.86
C ILE A 446 -36.32 23.86 7.69
N ASP A 447 -36.07 23.52 8.96
CA ASP A 447 -37.05 22.92 9.85
C ASP A 447 -38.13 23.93 10.32
N ASP A 448 -37.81 25.23 10.30
CA ASP A 448 -38.75 26.29 10.65
C ASP A 448 -39.74 26.57 9.50
N ARG A 449 -40.87 25.86 9.52
CA ARG A 449 -41.96 26.03 8.54
C ARG A 449 -42.69 27.38 8.63
N SER A 450 -42.50 28.13 9.71
CA SER A 450 -43.15 29.43 9.92
C SER A 450 -42.31 30.61 9.42
N LEU A 451 -41.03 30.36 9.13
CA LEU A 451 -40.10 31.36 8.66
C LEU A 451 -40.34 31.68 7.19
N ILE A 452 -40.90 32.86 6.92
CA ILE A 452 -41.04 33.41 5.57
C ILE A 452 -40.25 34.71 5.54
N ILE A 453 -39.14 34.71 4.80
CA ILE A 453 -38.32 35.90 4.60
C ILE A 453 -38.56 36.40 3.18
N ASN A 454 -39.40 37.42 3.05
CA ASN A 454 -39.64 38.11 1.78
C ASN A 454 -39.01 39.50 1.84
N THR A 455 -38.04 39.74 0.97
CA THR A 455 -37.30 41.00 0.89
C THR A 455 -37.82 41.94 -0.20
N SER A 456 -38.80 41.50 -1.02
CA SER A 456 -39.42 42.29 -2.09
C SER A 456 -40.79 42.83 -1.65
N PRO A 457 -41.02 44.15 -1.64
CA PRO A 457 -42.31 44.75 -1.29
C PRO A 457 -43.45 44.28 -2.20
N VAL A 458 -43.16 44.06 -3.50
CA VAL A 458 -44.14 43.62 -4.49
C VAL A 458 -44.57 42.17 -4.23
N GLU A 459 -43.63 41.30 -3.85
CA GLU A 459 -43.95 39.90 -3.50
C GLU A 459 -44.76 39.82 -2.20
N VAL A 460 -44.43 40.65 -1.20
CA VAL A 460 -45.20 40.75 0.05
C VAL A 460 -46.63 41.23 -0.23
N TYR A 461 -46.79 42.23 -1.11
CA TYR A 461 -48.09 42.71 -1.55
C TYR A 461 -48.88 41.62 -2.30
N LYS A 462 -48.27 40.93 -3.28
CA LYS A 462 -48.92 39.84 -4.03
C LYS A 462 -49.34 38.69 -3.10
N ALA A 463 -48.49 38.32 -2.14
CA ALA A 463 -48.81 37.30 -1.14
C ALA A 463 -49.98 37.73 -0.23
N TRP A 464 -50.03 39.00 0.17
CA TRP A 464 -51.14 39.54 0.95
C TRP A 464 -52.45 39.57 0.17
N VAL A 465 -52.43 40.01 -1.10
CA VAL A 465 -53.61 40.00 -1.98
C VAL A 465 -54.12 38.56 -2.19
N ASN A 466 -53.22 37.61 -2.49
CA ASN A 466 -53.57 36.21 -2.63
C ASN A 466 -54.18 35.62 -1.35
N GLN A 467 -53.67 36.02 -0.18
CA GLN A 467 -54.21 35.59 1.12
C GLN A 467 -55.62 36.14 1.34
N LEU A 468 -55.87 37.41 1.01
CA LEU A 468 -57.20 38.03 1.08
C LEU A 468 -58.20 37.33 0.15
N GLU A 469 -57.81 37.05 -1.09
CA GLU A 469 -58.66 36.37 -2.08
C GLU A 469 -58.96 34.91 -1.69
N THR A 470 -57.99 34.22 -1.10
CA THR A 470 -58.18 32.85 -0.61
C THR A 470 -59.14 32.80 0.58
N GLN A 471 -59.09 33.79 1.47
CA GLN A 471 -59.96 33.88 2.65
C GLN A 471 -61.39 34.34 2.30
N THR A 472 -61.52 35.24 1.32
CA THR A 472 -62.81 35.83 0.93
C THR A 472 -63.50 35.05 -0.20
N GLY A 473 -62.75 34.34 -1.04
CA GLY A 473 -63.27 33.63 -2.22
C GLY A 473 -63.69 34.55 -3.37
N GLU A 474 -63.46 35.85 -3.25
CA GLU A 474 -63.79 36.88 -4.25
C GLU A 474 -62.51 37.56 -4.75
N ALA A 475 -62.50 38.00 -6.02
CA ALA A 475 -61.37 38.72 -6.59
C ALA A 475 -61.20 40.07 -5.88
N SER A 476 -59.98 40.38 -5.43
CA SER A 476 -59.74 41.64 -4.72
C SER A 476 -59.93 42.84 -5.66
N LYS A 477 -60.32 43.99 -5.10
CA LYS A 477 -60.38 45.27 -5.84
C LYS A 477 -59.02 45.93 -6.00
N LEU A 478 -57.95 45.27 -5.54
CA LEU A 478 -56.60 45.78 -5.54
C LEU A 478 -55.90 45.42 -6.86
N PRO A 479 -55.04 46.30 -7.42
CA PRO A 479 -54.31 46.00 -8.65
C PRO A 479 -53.31 44.87 -8.44
N TYR A 480 -53.26 43.90 -9.35
CA TYR A 480 -52.38 42.72 -9.26
C TYR A 480 -50.92 43.03 -9.57
N ASP A 481 -50.65 43.98 -10.46
CA ASP A 481 -49.30 44.48 -10.75
C ASP A 481 -49.15 45.88 -10.19
N VAL A 482 -48.22 46.01 -9.24
CA VAL A 482 -47.87 47.25 -8.54
C VAL A 482 -46.37 47.48 -8.62
N THR A 483 -45.99 48.75 -8.67
CA THR A 483 -44.60 49.16 -8.52
C THR A 483 -44.17 49.07 -7.05
N THR A 484 -42.85 49.03 -6.79
CA THR A 484 -42.28 49.00 -5.43
C THR A 484 -42.76 50.17 -4.58
N GLU A 485 -42.80 51.38 -5.14
CA GLU A 485 -43.28 52.59 -4.47
C GLU A 485 -44.77 52.49 -4.11
N GLN A 486 -45.60 51.98 -5.02
CA GLN A 486 -47.03 51.78 -4.77
C GLN A 486 -47.29 50.69 -3.72
N ALA A 487 -46.54 49.58 -3.74
CA ALA A 487 -46.66 48.53 -2.74
C ALA A 487 -46.31 49.04 -1.33
N LEU A 488 -45.33 49.93 -1.22
CA LEU A 488 -44.91 50.55 0.05
C LEU A 488 -45.90 51.60 0.58
N THR A 489 -46.89 52.06 -0.19
CA THR A 489 -47.93 52.96 0.35
C THR A 489 -48.90 52.26 1.31
N TYR A 490 -48.98 50.93 1.27
CA TYR A 490 -49.88 50.15 2.12
C TYR A 490 -49.24 49.83 3.47
N PRO A 491 -49.88 50.19 4.61
CA PRO A 491 -49.32 49.99 5.95
C PRO A 491 -49.15 48.51 6.32
N GLU A 492 -50.04 47.64 5.83
CA GLU A 492 -49.97 46.20 6.05
C GLU A 492 -48.73 45.57 5.38
N VAL A 493 -48.32 46.10 4.21
CA VAL A 493 -47.12 45.66 3.50
C VAL A 493 -45.87 46.12 4.24
N GLN A 494 -45.85 47.36 4.73
CA GLN A 494 -44.74 47.89 5.54
C GLN A 494 -44.55 47.07 6.83
N SER A 495 -45.62 46.81 7.57
CA SER A 495 -45.55 46.02 8.82
C SER A 495 -45.04 44.59 8.58
N LYS A 496 -45.56 43.89 7.56
CA LYS A 496 -45.08 42.54 7.19
C LYS A 496 -43.63 42.54 6.69
N LEU A 497 -43.19 43.61 6.03
CA LEU A 497 -41.82 43.78 5.58
C LEU A 497 -40.87 44.02 6.76
N GLU A 498 -41.24 44.87 7.74
CA GLU A 498 -40.44 45.10 8.96
C GLU A 498 -40.22 43.81 9.77
N VAL A 499 -41.29 43.04 10.00
CA VAL A 499 -41.19 41.72 10.67
C VAL A 499 -40.28 40.77 9.89
N SER A 500 -40.34 40.82 8.56
CA SER A 500 -39.47 40.00 7.70
C SER A 500 -38.00 40.42 7.79
N ILE A 501 -37.71 41.73 7.87
CA ILE A 501 -36.35 42.29 8.03
C ILE A 501 -35.78 41.92 9.40
N GLU A 502 -36.57 42.00 10.47
CA GLU A 502 -36.12 41.60 11.82
C GLU A 502 -35.81 40.10 11.89
N ASN A 503 -36.68 39.26 11.30
CA ASN A 503 -36.44 37.83 11.17
C ASN A 503 -35.18 37.53 10.36
N LEU A 504 -34.97 38.24 9.24
CA LEU A 504 -33.77 38.11 8.42
C LEU A 504 -32.52 38.48 9.21
N ARG A 505 -32.53 39.58 9.98
CA ARG A 505 -31.41 39.98 10.84
C ARG A 505 -31.10 38.91 11.89
N ARG A 506 -32.12 38.39 12.57
CA ARG A 506 -31.98 37.35 13.61
C ARG A 506 -31.38 36.06 13.04
N VAL A 507 -31.82 35.63 11.87
CA VAL A 507 -31.31 34.41 11.22
C VAL A 507 -29.88 34.62 10.69
N THR A 508 -29.62 35.78 10.08
CA THR A 508 -28.29 36.16 9.57
C THR A 508 -27.27 36.19 10.70
N ASP A 509 -27.61 36.73 11.87
CA ASP A 509 -26.70 36.81 13.01
C ASP A 509 -26.35 35.44 13.62
N LYS A 510 -27.30 34.48 13.58
CA LYS A 510 -27.03 33.08 13.95
C LYS A 510 -26.01 32.43 13.00
N VAL A 511 -26.17 32.63 11.69
CA VAL A 511 -25.24 32.11 10.68
C VAL A 511 -23.87 32.76 10.82
N LEU A 512 -23.82 34.08 10.97
CA LEU A 512 -22.59 34.83 11.20
C LEU A 512 -21.84 34.35 12.45
N SER A 513 -22.54 34.17 13.57
CA SER A 513 -21.94 33.70 14.81
C SER A 513 -21.34 32.30 14.68
N SER A 514 -21.98 31.41 13.91
CA SER A 514 -21.42 30.10 13.57
C SER A 514 -20.14 30.23 12.73
N ILE A 515 -20.13 31.10 11.72
CA ILE A 515 -18.94 31.33 10.86
C ILE A 515 -17.76 31.89 11.67
N VAL A 516 -18.00 32.90 12.51
CA VAL A 516 -16.93 33.57 13.27
C VAL A 516 -16.34 32.67 14.35
N SER A 517 -17.16 31.84 15.01
CA SER A 517 -16.71 30.92 16.07
C SER A 517 -15.97 29.67 15.55
N SER A 518 -16.05 29.38 14.25
CA SER A 518 -15.52 28.16 13.63
C SER A 518 -14.19 28.37 12.88
N LEU A 519 -13.45 29.44 13.17
CA LEU A 519 -12.17 29.76 12.53
C LEU A 519 -11.16 28.59 12.53
N GLU A 520 -11.11 27.83 13.62
CA GLU A 520 -10.20 26.68 13.77
C GLU A 520 -10.58 25.47 12.93
N LEU A 521 -11.86 25.36 12.54
CA LEU A 521 -12.35 24.25 11.72
C LEU A 521 -11.94 24.42 10.25
N LEU A 522 -11.67 25.65 9.80
CA LEU A 522 -11.29 25.94 8.41
C LEU A 522 -10.05 25.13 7.99
N PRO A 523 -10.05 24.55 6.77
CA PRO A 523 -8.90 23.79 6.30
C PRO A 523 -7.65 24.65 6.25
N TYR A 524 -6.54 24.11 6.75
CA TYR A 524 -5.23 24.77 6.72
C TYR A 524 -4.87 25.25 5.30
N GLY A 525 -5.07 24.40 4.30
CA GLY A 525 -4.76 24.73 2.90
C GLY A 525 -5.50 25.97 2.41
N LEU A 526 -6.78 26.13 2.74
CA LEU A 526 -7.57 27.30 2.36
C LEU A 526 -7.09 28.57 3.06
N ARG A 527 -6.78 28.49 4.36
CA ARG A 527 -6.25 29.62 5.14
C ARG A 527 -4.85 30.04 4.67
N TYR A 528 -4.00 29.08 4.35
CA TYR A 528 -2.68 29.33 3.80
C TYR A 528 -2.76 30.01 2.42
N ILE A 529 -3.64 29.55 1.53
CA ILE A 529 -3.86 30.23 0.25
C ILE A 529 -4.44 31.63 0.43
N ALA A 530 -5.31 31.87 1.42
CA ALA A 530 -5.75 33.22 1.76
C ALA A 530 -4.59 34.13 2.22
N LYS A 531 -3.62 33.59 2.97
CA LYS A 531 -2.38 34.29 3.33
C LYS A 531 -1.54 34.62 2.09
N VAL A 532 -1.31 33.64 1.23
CA VAL A 532 -0.56 33.83 -0.03
C VAL A 532 -1.25 34.88 -0.91
N LEU A 533 -2.57 34.78 -1.10
CA LEU A 533 -3.36 35.74 -1.86
C LEU A 533 -3.19 37.17 -1.33
N LYS A 534 -3.31 37.37 -0.01
CA LYS A 534 -3.11 38.69 0.62
C LYS A 534 -1.70 39.23 0.33
N ASN A 535 -0.68 38.40 0.54
CA ASN A 535 0.73 38.79 0.40
C ASN A 535 1.09 39.11 -1.05
N SER A 536 0.70 38.25 -2.00
CA SER A 536 1.00 38.42 -3.43
C SER A 536 0.32 39.65 -4.03
N ILE A 537 -0.92 39.98 -3.61
CA ILE A 537 -1.58 41.21 -4.04
C ILE A 537 -0.89 42.43 -3.44
N HIS A 538 -0.50 42.38 -2.16
CA HIS A 538 0.22 43.49 -1.53
C HIS A 538 1.61 43.72 -2.15
N GLU A 539 2.29 42.65 -2.57
CA GLU A 539 3.57 42.73 -3.27
C GLU A 539 3.42 43.38 -4.67
N LYS A 540 2.33 43.06 -5.38
CA LYS A 540 2.04 43.64 -6.70
C LYS A 540 1.48 45.06 -6.63
N PHE A 541 0.66 45.35 -5.62
CA PHE A 541 -0.01 46.63 -5.40
C PHE A 541 0.29 47.13 -3.98
N PRO A 542 1.47 47.74 -3.73
CA PRO A 542 1.85 48.23 -2.41
C PRO A 542 0.91 49.33 -1.87
N ASP A 543 0.29 50.09 -2.77
CA ASP A 543 -0.64 51.19 -2.45
C ASP A 543 -2.03 50.71 -1.99
N ALA A 544 -2.34 49.42 -2.15
CA ALA A 544 -3.63 48.86 -1.75
C ALA A 544 -3.80 48.86 -0.23
N THR A 545 -4.96 49.32 0.25
CA THR A 545 -5.23 49.39 1.69
C THR A 545 -5.43 48.00 2.30
N GLU A 546 -5.11 47.81 3.59
CA GLU A 546 -5.37 46.54 4.28
C GLU A 546 -6.86 46.14 4.19
N ASP A 547 -7.76 47.13 4.14
CA ASP A 547 -9.21 46.91 4.02
C ASP A 547 -9.61 46.31 2.66
N GLU A 548 -9.05 46.81 1.56
CA GLU A 548 -9.25 46.27 0.21
C GLU A 548 -8.70 44.85 0.09
N LEU A 549 -7.50 44.59 0.63
CA LEU A 549 -6.92 43.25 0.66
C LEU A 549 -7.80 42.26 1.43
N LEU A 550 -8.33 42.66 2.59
CA LEU A 550 -9.22 41.82 3.39
C LEU A 550 -10.57 41.56 2.71
N LYS A 551 -11.10 42.50 1.91
CA LYS A 551 -12.29 42.26 1.08
C LYS A 551 -12.06 41.18 0.02
N ILE A 552 -10.88 41.13 -0.59
CA ILE A 552 -10.52 40.09 -1.57
C ILE A 552 -10.37 38.72 -0.89
N VAL A 553 -9.74 38.68 0.29
CA VAL A 553 -9.69 37.46 1.11
C VAL A 553 -11.10 37.01 1.50
N GLY A 554 -11.98 37.95 1.86
CA GLY A 554 -13.39 37.69 2.13
C GLY A 554 -14.13 37.14 0.92
N ASN A 555 -13.80 37.59 -0.30
CA ASN A 555 -14.34 37.03 -1.52
C ASN A 555 -13.95 35.56 -1.70
N LEU A 556 -12.70 35.17 -1.41
CA LEU A 556 -12.27 33.77 -1.44
C LEU A 556 -12.98 32.93 -0.37
N LEU A 557 -12.89 33.35 0.90
CA LEU A 557 -13.33 32.55 2.05
C LEU A 557 -14.85 32.49 2.20
N TYR A 558 -15.54 33.62 2.03
CA TYR A 558 -16.99 33.68 2.17
C TYR A 558 -17.68 33.47 0.81
N TYR A 559 -17.49 34.37 -0.16
CA TYR A 559 -18.30 34.37 -1.39
C TYR A 559 -18.02 33.15 -2.29
N ARG A 560 -16.76 32.76 -2.48
CA ARG A 560 -16.43 31.63 -3.36
C ARG A 560 -16.51 30.30 -2.66
N TYR A 561 -16.16 30.19 -1.37
CA TYR A 561 -16.15 28.92 -0.63
C TYR A 561 -17.46 28.62 0.12
N MET A 562 -17.93 29.50 1.00
CA MET A 562 -19.10 29.26 1.87
C MET A 562 -20.45 29.60 1.23
N ASN A 563 -20.56 30.75 0.55
CA ASN A 563 -21.84 31.30 0.07
C ASN A 563 -22.64 30.32 -0.81
N PRO A 564 -22.04 29.61 -1.79
CA PRO A 564 -22.78 28.62 -2.59
C PRO A 564 -23.32 27.45 -1.76
N ALA A 565 -22.61 27.05 -0.69
CA ALA A 565 -23.05 25.99 0.22
C ALA A 565 -24.22 26.43 1.12
N ILE A 566 -24.39 27.74 1.35
CA ILE A 566 -25.55 28.29 2.06
C ILE A 566 -26.77 28.36 1.12
N VAL A 567 -26.56 28.79 -0.12
CA VAL A 567 -27.65 28.98 -1.11
C VAL A 567 -28.22 27.65 -1.60
N ALA A 568 -27.36 26.66 -1.86
CA ALA A 568 -27.74 25.35 -2.37
C ALA A 568 -27.17 24.23 -1.48
N PRO A 569 -27.63 24.10 -0.23
CA PRO A 569 -27.04 23.15 0.71
C PRO A 569 -27.26 21.68 0.31
N ASP A 570 -28.25 21.42 -0.55
CA ASP A 570 -28.50 20.15 -1.24
C ASP A 570 -27.38 19.82 -2.25
N GLY A 571 -27.03 20.76 -3.13
CA GLY A 571 -25.99 20.56 -4.15
C GLY A 571 -24.55 20.50 -3.61
N PHE A 572 -24.34 20.81 -2.33
CA PHE A 572 -23.03 20.78 -1.66
C PHE A 572 -22.98 19.75 -0.50
N ASP A 573 -23.94 18.82 -0.42
CA ASP A 573 -24.16 17.83 0.66
C ASP A 573 -23.94 18.37 2.10
N ILE A 574 -24.42 19.58 2.37
CA ILE A 574 -24.43 20.13 3.72
C ILE A 574 -25.53 19.44 4.57
N ILE A 575 -26.58 18.98 3.91
CA ILE A 575 -27.74 18.33 4.50
C ILE A 575 -28.00 16.98 3.80
N ASP A 576 -28.31 15.95 4.59
CA ASP A 576 -28.77 14.67 4.05
C ASP A 576 -30.28 14.81 3.81
N MET A 577 -30.70 15.01 2.56
CA MET A 577 -32.11 15.00 2.19
C MET A 577 -32.53 13.56 1.87
N THR A 578 -33.72 13.13 2.28
CA THR A 578 -34.26 11.82 1.88
C THR A 578 -34.40 11.72 0.35
N ALA A 579 -34.23 10.52 -0.22
CA ALA A 579 -34.29 10.33 -1.67
C ALA A 579 -35.56 10.93 -2.30
N GLY A 580 -35.40 11.93 -3.17
CA GLY A 580 -36.48 12.68 -3.82
C GLY A 580 -36.96 13.95 -3.08
N GLY A 581 -36.41 14.27 -1.92
CA GLY A 581 -36.69 15.52 -1.19
C GLY A 581 -35.94 16.70 -1.80
N GLN A 582 -36.64 17.62 -2.45
CA GLN A 582 -36.09 18.91 -2.88
C GLN A 582 -36.34 19.98 -1.82
N ILE A 583 -35.38 20.90 -1.67
CA ILE A 583 -35.58 22.11 -0.86
C ILE A 583 -36.75 22.88 -1.47
N ASN A 584 -37.74 23.23 -0.64
CA ASN A 584 -38.89 24.00 -1.08
C ASN A 584 -38.43 25.37 -1.63
N SER A 585 -39.16 25.93 -2.60
CA SER A 585 -38.85 27.24 -3.19
C SER A 585 -38.70 28.33 -2.12
N ASP A 586 -39.58 28.32 -1.11
CA ASP A 586 -39.52 29.26 0.02
C ASP A 586 -38.28 29.07 0.89
N GLN A 587 -37.87 27.83 1.18
CA GLN A 587 -36.67 27.53 1.94
C GLN A 587 -35.41 27.99 1.18
N ARG A 588 -35.37 27.78 -0.14
CA ARG A 588 -34.28 28.26 -1.00
C ARG A 588 -34.26 29.79 -1.08
N ARG A 589 -35.43 30.45 -1.11
CA ARG A 589 -35.53 31.92 -1.04
C ARG A 589 -35.04 32.48 0.29
N ASN A 590 -35.40 31.84 1.41
CA ASN A 590 -34.92 32.22 2.75
C ASN A 590 -33.38 32.14 2.84
N LEU A 591 -32.81 31.00 2.42
CA LEU A 591 -31.35 30.80 2.40
C LEU A 591 -30.64 31.76 1.45
N GLY A 592 -31.22 32.01 0.27
CA GLY A 592 -30.72 32.99 -0.69
C GLY A 592 -30.71 34.42 -0.14
N SER A 593 -31.74 34.80 0.62
CA SER A 593 -31.82 36.12 1.27
C SER A 593 -30.77 36.28 2.35
N VAL A 594 -30.56 35.27 3.20
CA VAL A 594 -29.50 35.27 4.23
C VAL A 594 -28.11 35.35 3.58
N ALA A 595 -27.88 34.54 2.55
CA ALA A 595 -26.63 34.55 1.78
C ALA A 595 -26.35 35.92 1.14
N LYS A 596 -27.37 36.58 0.58
CA LYS A 596 -27.27 37.94 0.01
C LYS A 596 -26.86 38.96 1.07
N VAL A 597 -27.50 38.97 2.24
CA VAL A 597 -27.14 39.91 3.34
C VAL A 597 -25.69 39.70 3.78
N LEU A 598 -25.28 38.44 4.01
CA LEU A 598 -23.91 38.13 4.40
C LEU A 598 -22.88 38.47 3.30
N GLN A 599 -23.23 38.33 2.01
CA GLN A 599 -22.38 38.75 0.89
C GLN A 599 -22.17 40.27 0.88
N HIS A 600 -23.25 41.03 1.06
CA HIS A 600 -23.18 42.49 1.19
C HIS A 600 -22.36 42.91 2.42
N ALA A 601 -22.53 42.20 3.55
CA ALA A 601 -21.75 42.45 4.75
C ALA A 601 -20.25 42.12 4.57
N ALA A 602 -19.91 41.02 3.89
CA ALA A 602 -18.51 40.62 3.66
C ALA A 602 -17.76 41.56 2.70
N SER A 603 -18.49 42.21 1.77
CA SER A 603 -17.93 43.17 0.80
C SER A 603 -18.01 44.63 1.25
N ASN A 604 -18.62 44.91 2.41
CA ASN A 604 -18.98 46.25 2.88
C ASN A 604 -19.80 47.05 1.85
N LYS A 605 -20.73 46.40 1.16
CA LYS A 605 -21.61 47.02 0.16
C LYS A 605 -22.98 47.30 0.77
N LEU A 606 -23.30 48.57 0.92
CA LEU A 606 -24.60 49.02 1.44
C LEU A 606 -25.74 48.72 0.45
N PHE A 607 -26.96 48.61 0.95
CA PHE A 607 -28.15 48.56 0.11
C PHE A 607 -28.49 49.97 -0.38
N GLU A 608 -28.47 50.16 -1.70
CA GLU A 608 -28.73 51.42 -2.41
C GLU A 608 -29.58 51.16 -3.67
N GLY A 609 -30.27 52.18 -4.19
CA GLY A 609 -31.09 52.10 -5.42
C GLY A 609 -32.37 51.27 -5.24
N GLU A 610 -32.58 50.26 -6.09
CA GLU A 610 -33.80 49.42 -6.08
C GLU A 610 -34.06 48.63 -4.78
N ASN A 611 -33.08 48.60 -3.85
CA ASN A 611 -33.20 47.95 -2.54
C ASN A 611 -33.22 48.95 -1.37
N GLU A 612 -33.56 50.22 -1.61
CA GLU A 612 -33.57 51.29 -0.59
C GLU A 612 -34.47 50.98 0.62
N HIS A 613 -35.53 50.17 0.43
CA HIS A 613 -36.38 49.67 1.52
C HIS A 613 -35.65 48.77 2.52
N LEU A 614 -34.44 48.29 2.22
CA LEU A 614 -33.55 47.55 3.13
C LEU A 614 -32.49 48.44 3.80
N SER A 615 -32.56 49.76 3.62
CA SER A 615 -31.60 50.71 4.22
C SER A 615 -31.53 50.64 5.75
N SER A 616 -32.62 50.23 6.41
CA SER A 616 -32.63 49.96 7.86
C SER A 616 -31.62 48.90 8.30
N MET A 617 -31.17 48.03 7.38
CA MET A 617 -30.12 47.04 7.63
C MET A 617 -28.69 47.57 7.44
N ASN A 618 -28.48 48.76 6.84
CA ASN A 618 -27.15 49.27 6.52
C ASN A 618 -26.26 49.46 7.76
N ASN A 619 -26.85 49.86 8.90
CA ASN A 619 -26.15 49.92 10.18
C ASN A 619 -25.66 48.53 10.62
N TYR A 620 -26.54 47.53 10.52
CA TYR A 620 -26.20 46.14 10.85
C TYR A 620 -25.14 45.55 9.89
N LEU A 621 -25.18 45.89 8.60
CA LEU A 621 -24.15 45.48 7.63
C LEU A 621 -22.78 46.03 8.01
N SER A 622 -22.71 47.30 8.41
CA SER A 622 -21.47 47.96 8.81
C SER A 622 -20.86 47.32 10.07
N GLU A 623 -21.69 47.04 11.08
CA GLU A 623 -21.27 46.30 12.29
C GLU A 623 -20.79 44.88 11.96
N THR A 624 -21.51 44.19 11.08
CA THR A 624 -21.18 42.83 10.65
C THR A 624 -19.89 42.79 9.85
N TYR A 625 -19.64 43.80 9.01
CA TYR A 625 -18.39 43.92 8.27
C TYR A 625 -17.19 44.01 9.22
N GLN A 626 -17.28 44.74 10.34
CA GLN A 626 -16.19 44.79 11.32
C GLN A 626 -15.88 43.42 11.93
N LYS A 627 -16.91 42.60 12.20
CA LYS A 627 -16.73 41.21 12.65
C LYS A 627 -16.03 40.37 11.57
N PHE A 628 -16.47 40.47 10.32
CA PHE A 628 -15.84 39.77 9.18
C PHE A 628 -14.40 40.21 8.94
N ARG A 629 -14.12 41.51 9.04
CA ARG A 629 -12.77 42.08 8.88
C ARG A 629 -11.79 41.48 9.89
N LYS A 630 -12.19 41.39 11.16
CA LYS A 630 -11.40 40.71 12.20
C LYS A 630 -11.21 39.23 11.88
N TYR A 631 -12.28 38.55 11.47
CA TYR A 631 -12.24 37.13 11.11
C TYR A 631 -11.29 36.84 9.94
N PHE A 632 -11.35 37.61 8.85
CA PHE A 632 -10.47 37.43 7.68
C PHE A 632 -9.00 37.71 8.03
N LYS A 633 -8.72 38.69 8.90
CA LYS A 633 -7.37 38.98 9.38
C LYS A 633 -6.77 37.80 10.15
N GLU A 634 -7.52 37.22 11.08
CA GLU A 634 -7.11 36.03 11.83
C GLU A 634 -7.02 34.78 10.94
N ALA A 635 -7.88 34.66 9.92
CA ALA A 635 -7.84 33.55 8.97
C ALA A 635 -6.51 33.48 8.21
N CYS A 636 -5.92 34.62 7.83
CA CYS A 636 -4.61 34.70 7.18
C CYS A 636 -3.41 34.44 8.11
N ASN A 637 -3.59 34.48 9.44
CA ASN A 637 -2.52 34.27 10.40
C ASN A 637 -2.25 32.77 10.57
N VAL A 638 -1.36 32.23 9.74
CA VAL A 638 -1.06 30.79 9.67
C VAL A 638 0.43 30.56 9.48
N LEU A 639 0.94 29.48 10.08
CA LEU A 639 2.31 28.98 9.93
C LEU A 639 2.62 28.62 8.47
N GLU A 640 3.90 28.60 8.10
CA GLU A 640 4.32 28.15 6.77
C GLU A 640 4.15 26.62 6.62
N PRO A 641 3.94 26.10 5.39
CA PRO A 641 3.72 24.67 5.13
C PRO A 641 4.86 23.79 5.63
N GLU A 642 6.10 24.25 5.51
CA GLU A 642 7.31 23.54 5.97
C GLU A 642 7.23 23.25 7.47
N GLU A 643 6.86 24.27 8.27
CA GLU A 643 6.68 24.16 9.72
C GLU A 643 5.43 23.36 10.09
N LYS A 644 4.31 23.59 9.40
CA LYS A 644 3.04 22.90 9.67
C LYS A 644 3.15 21.39 9.46
N PHE A 645 3.80 21.00 8.35
CA PHE A 645 3.92 19.61 7.96
C PHE A 645 5.19 18.94 8.49
N ASN A 646 6.11 19.68 9.14
CA ASN A 646 7.43 19.17 9.55
C ASN A 646 8.14 18.43 8.38
N MET A 647 8.04 19.04 7.20
CA MET A 647 8.61 18.53 5.96
C MET A 647 9.83 19.39 5.63
N ASP A 648 11.01 18.91 5.95
CA ASP A 648 12.27 19.51 5.52
C ASP A 648 12.57 19.07 4.07
N LYS A 649 13.48 19.79 3.39
CA LYS A 649 13.93 19.46 2.02
C LYS A 649 14.40 17.99 1.85
N TYR A 650 14.70 17.31 2.96
CA TYR A 650 15.26 15.96 3.01
C TYR A 650 14.25 14.86 3.37
N THR A 651 13.02 15.20 3.74
CA THR A 651 12.04 14.19 4.21
C THR A 651 11.68 13.18 3.11
N ASP A 652 11.58 13.62 1.85
CA ASP A 652 11.26 12.77 0.70
C ASP A 652 12.32 11.70 0.40
N VAL A 653 13.58 11.93 0.78
CA VAL A 653 14.70 10.98 0.60
C VAL A 653 14.82 10.03 1.79
N VAL A 654 14.38 10.47 2.98
CA VAL A 654 14.44 9.69 4.24
C VAL A 654 13.21 8.80 4.42
N THR A 655 12.10 9.05 3.72
CA THR A 655 10.93 8.16 3.73
C THR A 655 11.25 6.80 3.11
N VAL A 656 11.11 5.73 3.92
CA VAL A 656 11.44 4.33 3.56
C VAL A 656 10.59 3.78 2.40
N SER A 657 9.42 4.36 2.13
CA SER A 657 8.51 3.94 1.07
C SER A 657 8.55 4.91 -0.12
N LYS A 658 8.77 4.39 -1.33
CA LYS A 658 8.65 5.16 -2.59
C LYS A 658 7.21 5.71 -2.72
N PRO A 659 7.03 6.96 -3.23
CA PRO A 659 5.69 7.48 -3.48
C PRO A 659 5.01 6.65 -4.57
N VAL A 660 3.73 6.32 -4.39
CA VAL A 660 2.95 5.57 -5.38
C VAL A 660 1.86 6.47 -5.95
N ILE A 661 1.77 6.60 -7.26
CA ILE A 661 0.62 7.22 -7.94
C ILE A 661 -0.25 6.11 -8.49
N TYR A 662 -1.57 6.28 -8.33
CA TYR A 662 -2.52 5.42 -9.01
C TYR A 662 -3.26 6.20 -10.09
N ILE A 663 -2.94 5.90 -11.33
CA ILE A 663 -3.38 6.64 -12.51
C ILE A 663 -3.99 5.67 -13.53
N SER A 664 -5.07 6.09 -14.19
CA SER A 664 -5.65 5.32 -15.29
C SER A 664 -4.86 5.52 -16.58
N ILE A 665 -5.03 4.60 -17.53
CA ILE A 665 -4.38 4.73 -18.85
C ILE A 665 -4.87 5.98 -19.58
N GLU A 666 -6.16 6.30 -19.49
CA GLU A 666 -6.74 7.54 -20.04
C GLU A 666 -6.07 8.79 -19.44
N GLU A 667 -5.80 8.78 -18.14
CA GLU A 667 -5.15 9.88 -17.42
C GLU A 667 -3.68 10.03 -17.83
N ILE A 668 -2.93 8.92 -18.01
CA ILE A 668 -1.54 8.94 -18.51
C ILE A 668 -1.49 9.56 -19.90
N ILE A 669 -2.32 9.07 -20.82
CA ILE A 669 -2.37 9.53 -22.22
C ILE A 669 -2.77 11.01 -22.28
N SER A 670 -3.79 11.40 -21.53
CA SER A 670 -4.24 12.80 -21.47
C SER A 670 -3.15 13.72 -20.93
N THR A 671 -2.45 13.28 -19.87
CA THR A 671 -1.36 14.06 -19.28
C THR A 671 -0.20 14.21 -20.25
N HIS A 672 0.23 13.12 -20.91
CA HIS A 672 1.31 13.15 -21.89
C HIS A 672 0.95 14.04 -23.09
N SER A 673 -0.26 13.90 -23.64
CA SER A 673 -0.73 14.72 -24.76
C SER A 673 -0.71 16.22 -24.43
N LEU A 674 -1.12 16.60 -23.22
CA LEU A 674 -1.17 18.01 -22.81
C LEU A 674 0.22 18.59 -22.54
N LEU A 675 1.16 17.76 -22.08
CA LEU A 675 2.55 18.19 -21.90
C LEU A 675 3.24 18.44 -23.24
N LEU A 676 2.97 17.59 -24.25
CA LEU A 676 3.51 17.79 -25.60
C LEU A 676 2.86 18.99 -26.32
N GLU A 677 1.54 19.17 -26.21
CA GLU A 677 0.83 20.30 -26.82
C GLU A 677 1.36 21.67 -26.35
N HIS A 678 1.81 21.75 -25.09
CA HIS A 678 2.27 22.97 -24.46
C HIS A 678 3.75 22.95 -24.04
N GLN A 679 4.56 22.07 -24.63
CA GLN A 679 5.94 21.84 -24.23
C GLN A 679 6.79 23.12 -24.24
N ASP A 680 6.70 23.91 -25.32
CA ASP A 680 7.46 25.16 -25.48
C ASP A 680 7.11 26.23 -24.42
N ALA A 681 5.87 26.24 -23.95
CA ALA A 681 5.42 27.18 -22.92
C ALA A 681 5.82 26.73 -21.50
N ILE A 682 5.87 25.42 -21.26
CA ILE A 682 6.15 24.84 -19.94
C ILE A 682 7.65 24.84 -19.66
N ALA A 683 8.45 24.33 -20.61
CA ALA A 683 9.89 24.19 -20.51
C ALA A 683 10.59 24.87 -21.72
N PRO A 684 10.74 26.21 -21.68
CA PRO A 684 11.33 26.97 -22.79
C PRO A 684 12.83 26.69 -22.99
N GLU A 685 13.52 26.16 -21.97
CA GLU A 685 14.92 25.79 -22.03
C GLU A 685 15.09 24.39 -22.63
N LYS A 686 15.83 24.27 -23.74
CA LYS A 686 16.05 22.99 -24.43
C LYS A 686 16.82 21.95 -23.61
N GLN A 687 17.54 22.36 -22.56
CA GLN A 687 18.29 21.49 -21.64
C GLN A 687 17.50 21.11 -20.38
N ASP A 688 16.20 21.44 -20.33
CA ASP A 688 15.35 21.09 -19.20
C ASP A 688 15.09 19.57 -19.12
N LEU A 689 15.12 19.01 -17.91
CA LEU A 689 14.86 17.60 -17.59
C LEU A 689 13.50 17.10 -18.12
N LEU A 690 12.49 17.97 -18.19
CA LEU A 690 11.19 17.63 -18.75
C LEU A 690 11.30 17.32 -20.25
N ASN A 691 12.08 18.10 -20.99
CA ASN A 691 12.26 17.93 -22.43
C ASN A 691 12.99 16.63 -22.74
N GLU A 692 14.01 16.29 -21.95
CA GLU A 692 14.72 15.02 -22.06
C GLU A 692 13.81 13.80 -21.80
N LEU A 693 12.97 13.86 -20.76
CA LEU A 693 12.03 12.77 -20.44
C LEU A 693 10.94 12.61 -21.49
N LEU A 694 10.43 13.72 -22.05
CA LEU A 694 9.44 13.68 -23.14
C LEU A 694 10.06 13.13 -24.43
N GLU A 695 11.31 13.46 -24.74
CA GLU A 695 12.03 12.91 -25.89
C GLU A 695 12.26 11.39 -25.76
N LEU A 696 12.58 10.91 -24.54
CA LEU A 696 12.69 9.48 -24.25
C LEU A 696 11.35 8.72 -24.32
N LEU A 697 10.23 9.41 -24.06
CA LEU A 697 8.88 8.85 -24.12
C LEU A 697 8.32 8.79 -25.54
N GLY A 698 8.77 9.67 -26.44
CA GLY A 698 8.36 9.69 -27.85
C GLY A 698 6.90 10.10 -28.06
N GLU A 699 6.23 9.48 -29.04
CA GLU A 699 4.83 9.80 -29.37
C GLU A 699 3.84 9.30 -28.30
N VAL A 700 2.67 9.95 -28.23
CA VAL A 700 1.62 9.58 -27.28
C VAL A 700 1.10 8.17 -27.61
N PRO A 701 1.16 7.20 -26.67
CA PRO A 701 0.71 5.85 -26.92
C PRO A 701 -0.82 5.77 -27.03
N SER A 702 -1.33 4.94 -27.95
CA SER A 702 -2.75 4.57 -28.00
C SER A 702 -3.10 3.54 -26.92
N VAL A 703 -4.38 3.46 -26.50
CA VAL A 703 -4.85 2.50 -25.47
C VAL A 703 -4.50 1.05 -25.83
N GLU A 704 -4.57 0.70 -27.12
CA GLU A 704 -4.21 -0.63 -27.64
C GLU A 704 -2.68 -0.84 -27.61
N SER A 705 -1.88 0.15 -28.00
CA SER A 705 -0.41 0.06 -27.92
C SER A 705 0.12 -0.03 -26.49
N PHE A 706 -0.58 0.59 -25.54
CA PHE A 706 -0.20 0.64 -24.12
C PHE A 706 -0.44 -0.71 -23.41
N LEU A 707 -1.54 -1.39 -23.74
CA LEU A 707 -1.91 -2.71 -23.18
C LEU A 707 -1.32 -3.89 -23.99
N GLY A 708 -1.00 -3.67 -25.28
CA GLY A 708 -0.44 -4.63 -26.22
C GLY A 708 -1.32 -4.82 -27.45
N GLU A 709 -0.72 -4.81 -28.65
CA GLU A 709 -1.43 -5.09 -29.90
C GLU A 709 -2.03 -6.50 -29.86
N GLY A 710 -3.37 -6.60 -29.96
CA GLY A 710 -4.13 -7.86 -29.91
C GLY A 710 -5.07 -8.06 -28.72
N THR A 711 -5.21 -7.08 -27.80
CA THR A 711 -6.13 -7.21 -26.64
C THR A 711 -7.62 -7.07 -26.97
N VAL A 712 -7.97 -6.59 -28.17
CA VAL A 712 -9.35 -6.40 -28.64
C VAL A 712 -9.49 -6.97 -30.04
N ASP A 713 -10.49 -7.83 -30.27
CA ASP A 713 -10.77 -8.41 -31.59
C ASP A 713 -11.17 -7.27 -32.57
N PRO A 714 -10.48 -7.12 -33.72
CA PRO A 714 -10.82 -6.11 -34.73
C PRO A 714 -12.26 -6.18 -35.23
N ASN A 715 -12.94 -7.33 -35.09
CA ASN A 715 -14.29 -7.58 -35.58
C ASN A 715 -15.40 -7.47 -34.50
N ASP A 716 -15.10 -7.01 -33.28
CA ASP A 716 -16.11 -6.87 -32.21
C ASP A 716 -17.05 -5.65 -32.44
N PRO A 717 -18.38 -5.83 -32.60
CA PRO A 717 -19.34 -4.73 -32.73
C PRO A 717 -19.42 -3.81 -31.50
N ASN A 718 -18.85 -4.21 -30.35
CA ASN A 718 -18.75 -3.40 -29.12
C ASN A 718 -17.34 -2.86 -28.84
N LYS A 719 -16.42 -2.89 -29.80
CA LYS A 719 -15.02 -2.43 -29.67
C LYS A 719 -14.87 -1.08 -28.93
N ALA A 720 -15.72 -0.09 -29.22
CA ALA A 720 -15.69 1.21 -28.56
C ALA A 720 -16.02 1.17 -27.05
N ASN A 721 -16.95 0.29 -26.63
CA ASN A 721 -17.28 0.10 -25.22
C ASN A 721 -16.16 -0.67 -24.49
N THR A 722 -15.60 -1.71 -25.12
CA THR A 722 -14.50 -2.51 -24.56
C THR A 722 -13.25 -1.66 -24.39
N LEU A 723 -12.90 -0.82 -25.38
CA LEU A 723 -11.83 0.18 -25.28
C LEU A 723 -12.10 1.23 -24.20
N SER A 724 -13.34 1.72 -24.07
CA SER A 724 -13.69 2.66 -23.00
C SER A 724 -13.57 2.03 -21.61
N GLN A 725 -13.83 0.74 -21.46
CA GLN A 725 -13.60 0.03 -20.20
C GLN A 725 -12.11 -0.18 -19.93
N LEU A 726 -11.34 -0.58 -20.93
CA LEU A 726 -9.88 -0.77 -20.82
C LEU A 726 -9.12 0.53 -20.57
N SER A 727 -9.59 1.66 -21.10
CA SER A 727 -9.01 2.99 -20.83
C SER A 727 -9.11 3.42 -19.37
N LYS A 728 -10.10 2.87 -18.63
CA LYS A 728 -10.34 3.14 -17.20
C LYS A 728 -9.56 2.21 -16.28
N THR A 729 -8.76 1.29 -16.82
CA THR A 729 -7.94 0.37 -16.02
C THR A 729 -6.92 1.18 -15.21
N GLU A 730 -6.86 0.94 -13.91
CA GLU A 730 -5.96 1.65 -13.00
C GLU A 730 -4.60 0.96 -12.92
N ILE A 731 -3.53 1.75 -12.91
CA ILE A 731 -2.15 1.29 -12.79
C ILE A 731 -1.52 1.96 -11.57
N SER A 732 -0.81 1.17 -10.76
CA SER A 732 0.03 1.68 -9.68
C SER A 732 1.46 1.89 -10.20
N LEU A 733 1.98 3.10 -10.03
CA LEU A 733 3.31 3.52 -10.46
C LEU A 733 4.11 3.95 -9.25
N TYR A 734 5.26 3.31 -9.03
CA TYR A 734 6.22 3.70 -7.98
C TYR A 734 7.09 4.82 -8.51
N LEU A 735 6.85 6.04 -8.05
CA LEU A 735 7.62 7.19 -8.47
C LEU A 735 9.08 7.07 -8.04
N THR A 736 9.98 7.33 -8.99
CA THR A 736 11.42 7.28 -8.76
C THR A 736 12.05 8.55 -9.34
N SER A 737 13.00 9.13 -8.61
CA SER A 737 13.84 10.20 -9.17
C SER A 737 14.90 9.59 -10.08
N LYS A 738 15.16 10.22 -11.22
CA LYS A 738 16.21 9.82 -12.17
C LYS A 738 17.59 9.73 -11.49
N TYR A 739 17.87 10.60 -10.52
CA TYR A 739 19.13 10.62 -9.74
C TYR A 739 19.16 9.68 -8.52
N SER A 740 18.12 8.87 -8.30
CA SER A 740 18.18 7.83 -7.26
C SER A 740 18.82 6.53 -7.74
N LEU A 741 19.09 6.40 -9.05
CA LEU A 741 19.52 5.14 -9.68
C LEU A 741 20.41 5.39 -10.91
N GLU A 742 21.56 6.04 -10.72
CA GLU A 742 22.73 5.71 -11.55
C GLU A 742 23.95 5.53 -10.65
N ASP A 743 24.44 4.29 -10.62
CA ASP A 743 25.74 3.92 -10.14
C ASP A 743 26.81 4.66 -10.95
N GLY A 744 27.50 5.63 -10.35
CA GLY A 744 28.72 6.21 -10.94
C GLY A 744 28.81 7.73 -10.86
N GLU A 745 29.78 8.20 -10.07
CA GLU A 745 30.57 9.42 -10.30
C GLU A 745 29.94 10.83 -10.16
N GLY A 746 28.75 10.96 -9.57
CA GLY A 746 28.27 12.25 -9.07
C GLY A 746 27.84 12.17 -7.61
N ILE A 747 28.78 12.30 -6.65
CA ILE A 747 28.42 12.34 -5.22
C ILE A 747 27.75 13.68 -4.93
N ASP A 748 26.42 13.72 -5.08
CA ASP A 748 25.57 14.80 -4.59
C ASP A 748 25.82 14.98 -3.07
N GLY A 749 26.17 16.20 -2.66
CA GLY A 749 26.42 16.56 -1.27
C GLY A 749 25.23 16.24 -0.35
N GLN A 750 24.01 16.21 -0.88
CA GLN A 750 22.80 15.88 -0.12
C GLN A 750 22.65 14.38 0.17
N SER A 751 22.96 13.51 -0.81
CA SER A 751 23.03 12.05 -0.60
C SER A 751 24.14 11.67 0.38
N LEU A 752 25.29 12.35 0.29
CA LEU A 752 26.42 12.17 1.21
C LEU A 752 26.05 12.57 2.65
N MET A 753 25.30 13.65 2.83
CA MET A 753 24.80 14.10 4.15
C MET A 753 23.92 13.03 4.82
N ILE A 754 22.98 12.44 4.08
CA ILE A 754 22.06 11.42 4.61
C ILE A 754 22.82 10.15 5.01
N ARG A 755 23.75 9.69 4.16
CA ARG A 755 24.65 8.57 4.47
C ARG A 755 25.45 8.85 5.74
N THR A 756 25.99 10.05 5.88
CA THR A 756 26.82 10.46 7.01
C THR A 756 26.01 10.54 8.32
N LYS A 757 24.80 11.11 8.29
CA LYS A 757 23.89 11.13 9.46
C LYS A 757 23.59 9.71 9.99
N LYS A 758 23.30 8.75 9.11
CA LYS A 758 23.05 7.34 9.50
C LYS A 758 24.29 6.69 10.14
N LEU A 759 25.46 6.89 9.55
CA LEU A 759 26.72 6.39 10.11
C LEU A 759 27.00 6.99 11.50
N ILE A 760 26.74 8.28 11.69
CA ILE A 760 26.88 8.96 12.99
C ILE A 760 25.95 8.36 14.06
N ILE A 761 24.69 8.09 13.73
CA ILE A 761 23.73 7.46 14.66
C ILE A 761 24.21 6.06 15.09
N ASP A 762 24.74 5.28 14.16
CA ASP A 762 25.27 3.94 14.46
C ASP A 762 26.50 4.00 15.38
N VAL A 763 27.37 5.00 15.21
CA VAL A 763 28.55 5.19 16.07
C VAL A 763 28.14 5.67 17.47
N ILE A 764 27.29 6.70 17.57
CA ILE A 764 26.84 7.27 18.85
C ILE A 764 26.10 6.24 19.72
N ARG A 765 25.35 5.32 19.10
CA ARG A 765 24.61 4.27 19.84
C ARG A 765 25.52 3.38 20.68
N ASN A 766 26.70 3.04 20.16
CA ASN A 766 27.65 2.13 20.81
C ASN A 766 28.78 2.88 21.53
N GLN A 767 29.07 4.12 21.12
CA GLN A 767 30.09 4.98 21.73
C GLN A 767 29.52 6.38 21.98
N PRO A 768 28.89 6.61 23.13
CA PRO A 768 28.40 7.94 23.50
C PRO A 768 29.58 8.86 23.88
N GLY A 769 29.49 10.13 23.51
CA GLY A 769 30.44 11.18 23.89
C GLY A 769 29.80 12.56 23.85
N ASN A 770 30.49 13.57 24.39
CA ASN A 770 29.91 14.92 24.56
C ASN A 770 29.94 15.74 23.27
N THR A 771 30.90 15.46 22.39
CA THR A 771 31.03 16.11 21.06
C THR A 771 31.34 15.09 19.97
N LEU A 772 30.89 15.36 18.74
CA LEU A 772 31.10 14.42 17.61
C LEU A 772 32.58 14.22 17.30
N THR A 773 33.40 15.28 17.43
CA THR A 773 34.85 15.22 17.27
C THR A 773 35.51 14.28 18.27
N GLU A 774 35.10 14.33 19.54
CA GLU A 774 35.62 13.46 20.61
C GLU A 774 35.24 11.99 20.38
N VAL A 775 34.01 11.72 19.91
CA VAL A 775 33.56 10.36 19.56
C VAL A 775 34.35 9.78 18.38
N LEU A 776 34.72 10.62 17.40
CA LEU A 776 35.47 10.20 16.22
C LEU A 776 36.97 10.03 16.48
N GLU A 777 37.53 10.75 17.45
CA GLU A 777 38.96 10.67 17.83
C GLU A 777 39.25 9.59 18.88
N THR A 778 38.27 9.25 19.72
CA THR A 778 38.45 8.23 20.77
C THR A 778 38.38 6.82 20.15
N PRO A 779 39.41 5.96 20.32
CA PRO A 779 39.41 4.60 19.78
C PRO A 779 38.31 3.75 20.43
N ALA A 780 37.68 2.88 19.63
CA ALA A 780 36.66 1.96 20.14
C ALA A 780 37.27 0.91 21.07
N THR A 781 36.60 0.59 22.17
CA THR A 781 36.99 -0.55 23.03
C THR A 781 36.50 -1.88 22.45
N ALA A 782 37.21 -2.98 22.75
CA ALA A 782 36.84 -4.32 22.27
C ALA A 782 35.39 -4.73 22.66
N GLN A 783 34.91 -4.24 23.80
CA GLN A 783 33.53 -4.47 24.24
C GLN A 783 32.52 -3.71 23.37
N GLN A 784 32.79 -2.44 23.04
CA GLN A 784 31.93 -1.63 22.15
C GLN A 784 31.90 -2.17 20.72
N GLU A 785 33.01 -2.74 20.24
CA GLU A 785 33.06 -3.44 18.95
C GLU A 785 32.27 -4.76 18.96
N ALA A 786 32.34 -5.53 20.04
CA ALA A 786 31.54 -6.75 20.20
C ALA A 786 30.04 -6.44 20.31
N ASP A 787 29.68 -5.40 21.05
CA ASP A 787 28.29 -4.94 21.18
C ASP A 787 27.77 -4.43 19.82
N HIS A 788 28.57 -3.65 19.08
CA HIS A 788 28.25 -3.22 17.72
C HIS A 788 28.10 -4.40 16.76
N ALA A 789 29.00 -5.38 16.79
CA ALA A 789 28.92 -6.59 15.96
C ALA A 789 27.67 -7.42 16.25
N THR A 790 27.26 -7.50 17.51
CA THR A 790 26.02 -8.18 17.93
C THR A 790 24.78 -7.42 17.44
N ASP A 791 24.79 -6.09 17.50
CA ASP A 791 23.73 -5.22 16.98
C ASP A 791 23.64 -5.29 15.44
N MET A 792 24.77 -5.49 14.74
CA MET A 792 24.81 -5.70 13.28
C MET A 792 24.32 -7.08 12.88
N MET A 793 24.72 -8.14 13.59
CA MET A 793 24.32 -9.50 13.30
C MET A 793 22.80 -9.69 13.50
N SER A 794 22.25 -9.08 14.55
CA SER A 794 20.80 -9.07 14.79
C SER A 794 20.02 -8.30 13.71
N ARG A 795 20.53 -7.15 13.22
CA ARG A 795 19.92 -6.42 12.09
C ARG A 795 20.04 -7.18 10.76
N ALA A 796 21.17 -7.82 10.47
CA ALA A 796 21.37 -8.61 9.25
C ALA A 796 20.43 -9.83 9.18
N ILE A 797 20.13 -10.46 10.32
CA ILE A 797 19.13 -11.54 10.40
C ILE A 797 17.72 -11.01 10.10
N ILE A 798 17.39 -9.80 10.55
CA ILE A 798 16.09 -9.13 10.28
C ILE A 798 15.97 -8.75 8.80
N ASP A 799 17.03 -8.22 8.19
CA ASP A 799 17.06 -7.79 6.79
C ASP A 799 17.11 -8.97 5.80
N SER A 800 17.70 -10.10 6.19
CA SER A 800 17.71 -11.33 5.37
C SER A 800 16.34 -12.00 5.18
N ARG A 801 15.34 -11.59 5.99
CA ARG A 801 13.99 -12.18 6.04
C ARG A 801 12.88 -11.23 5.57
N THR A 802 13.23 -10.03 5.11
CA THR A 802 12.28 -9.07 4.51
C THR A 802 12.12 -9.33 2.99
N PRO A 803 10.91 -9.13 2.42
CA PRO A 803 10.66 -9.30 0.98
C PRO A 803 11.56 -8.39 0.13
N GLU A 804 11.96 -8.84 -1.07
CA GLU A 804 12.91 -8.12 -1.94
C GLU A 804 12.51 -6.67 -2.26
N GLU A 805 11.21 -6.39 -2.29
CA GLU A 805 10.64 -5.06 -2.54
C GLU A 805 10.92 -4.03 -1.43
N MET A 806 11.36 -4.48 -0.24
CA MET A 806 11.69 -3.64 0.91
C MET A 806 13.20 -3.56 1.21
N LYS A 807 14.06 -4.17 0.38
CA LYS A 807 15.51 -4.11 0.58
C LYS A 807 16.04 -2.71 0.26
N HIS A 808 16.76 -2.10 1.19
CA HIS A 808 17.55 -0.89 0.94
C HIS A 808 18.63 -1.17 -0.12
N SER A 809 19.06 -0.12 -0.84
CA SER A 809 20.06 -0.17 -1.92
C SER A 809 21.31 -1.00 -1.54
N GLN A 810 21.84 -1.80 -2.47
CA GLN A 810 22.99 -2.71 -2.23
C GLN A 810 24.21 -2.01 -1.57
N SER A 811 24.49 -0.75 -1.91
CA SER A 811 25.57 0.04 -1.30
C SER A 811 25.30 0.54 0.13
N MET A 812 24.04 0.57 0.60
CA MET A 812 23.71 0.85 2.01
C MET A 812 23.93 -0.37 2.91
N LEU A 813 23.83 -1.58 2.36
CA LEU A 813 24.09 -2.83 3.09
C LEU A 813 25.59 -3.02 3.35
N GLU A 814 26.45 -2.65 2.41
CA GLU A 814 27.91 -2.67 2.58
C GLU A 814 28.38 -1.69 3.68
N ASP A 815 27.83 -0.48 3.69
CA ASP A 815 28.18 0.53 4.70
C ASP A 815 27.66 0.22 6.11
N ALA A 816 26.56 -0.52 6.20
CA ALA A 816 26.01 -0.98 7.48
C ALA A 816 26.92 -2.04 8.13
N GLN A 817 27.57 -2.90 7.34
CA GLN A 817 28.38 -4.02 7.84
C GLN A 817 29.82 -3.64 8.24
N LEU A 818 30.24 -2.39 8.01
CA LEU A 818 31.58 -1.93 8.36
C LEU A 818 31.83 -1.97 9.88
N PRO A 819 33.02 -2.39 10.34
CA PRO A 819 33.46 -2.23 11.73
C PRO A 819 33.35 -0.79 12.22
N LEU A 820 33.12 -0.61 13.52
CA LEU A 820 32.89 0.70 14.15
C LEU A 820 33.99 1.71 13.78
N GLU A 821 35.24 1.29 13.78
CA GLU A 821 36.39 2.14 13.47
C GLU A 821 36.47 2.53 11.97
N GLN A 822 36.04 1.64 11.08
CA GLN A 822 35.93 1.95 9.65
C GLN A 822 34.77 2.92 9.38
N LYS A 823 33.66 2.81 10.12
CA LYS A 823 32.56 3.79 10.07
C LYS A 823 33.04 5.18 10.48
N LYS A 824 33.83 5.31 11.55
CA LYS A 824 34.41 6.61 11.99
C LYS A 824 35.30 7.24 10.92
N ARG A 825 36.20 6.46 10.31
CA ARG A 825 37.07 6.96 9.22
C ARG A 825 36.26 7.41 8.00
N LYS A 826 35.17 6.70 7.68
CA LYS A 826 34.28 7.07 6.58
C LYS A 826 33.51 8.36 6.90
N ILE A 827 33.01 8.51 8.13
CA ILE A 827 32.38 9.75 8.62
C ILE A 827 33.37 10.93 8.49
N GLN A 828 34.61 10.78 8.94
CA GLN A 828 35.62 11.83 8.85
C GLN A 828 35.91 12.25 7.39
N ARG A 829 35.96 11.30 6.45
CA ARG A 829 36.11 11.61 5.02
C ARG A 829 34.90 12.36 4.48
N ASN A 830 33.69 11.90 4.79
CA ASN A 830 32.47 12.55 4.34
C ASN A 830 32.31 13.96 4.92
N LEU A 831 32.65 14.17 6.19
CA LEU A 831 32.59 15.48 6.85
C LEU A 831 33.52 16.50 6.16
N ARG A 832 34.73 16.08 5.73
CA ARG A 832 35.63 16.95 4.95
C ARG A 832 35.04 17.35 3.60
N THR A 833 34.40 16.42 2.89
CA THR A 833 33.72 16.73 1.62
C THR A 833 32.49 17.62 1.83
N LEU A 834 31.76 17.42 2.93
CA LEU A 834 30.59 18.22 3.28
C LEU A 834 30.98 19.64 3.76
N GLU A 835 32.16 19.80 4.34
CA GLU A 835 32.74 21.08 4.73
C GLU A 835 33.19 21.88 3.48
N GLN A 836 33.81 21.21 2.50
CA GLN A 836 34.15 21.81 1.21
C GLN A 836 32.94 22.29 0.41
N THR A 837 31.77 21.67 0.61
CA THR A 837 30.50 22.05 -0.02
C THR A 837 29.68 23.05 0.81
N GLY A 838 30.19 23.48 1.97
CA GLY A 838 29.56 24.50 2.83
C GLY A 838 28.37 24.01 3.65
N HIS A 839 28.14 22.70 3.76
CA HIS A 839 27.00 22.13 4.48
C HIS A 839 27.25 21.88 5.97
N VAL A 840 28.51 21.88 6.43
CA VAL A 840 28.91 21.71 7.83
C VAL A 840 30.17 22.53 8.09
N SER A 841 30.31 23.05 9.32
CA SER A 841 31.49 23.80 9.75
C SER A 841 32.30 23.02 10.79
N SER A 842 33.63 22.97 10.65
CA SER A 842 34.51 22.49 11.73
C SER A 842 34.62 23.48 12.89
N GLU A 843 34.34 24.77 12.68
CA GLU A 843 34.44 25.82 13.71
C GLU A 843 33.48 25.59 14.88
N ASN A 844 32.32 24.96 14.62
CA ASN A 844 31.34 24.60 15.64
C ASN A 844 31.40 23.12 16.07
N LYS A 845 32.51 22.42 15.79
CA LYS A 845 32.70 20.99 16.07
C LYS A 845 31.60 20.11 15.45
N TYR A 846 31.11 20.51 14.27
CA TYR A 846 30.04 19.83 13.52
C TYR A 846 28.69 19.76 14.28
N GLN A 847 28.40 20.71 15.19
CA GLN A 847 27.15 20.72 15.95
C GLN A 847 25.90 20.86 15.06
N ASP A 848 26.03 21.48 13.88
CA ASP A 848 24.93 21.62 12.93
C ASP A 848 24.37 20.28 12.47
N ILE A 849 25.24 19.30 12.19
CA ILE A 849 24.80 17.96 11.75
C ILE A 849 24.07 17.22 12.88
N LEU A 850 24.50 17.43 14.13
CA LEU A 850 23.85 16.86 15.32
C LEU A 850 22.49 17.51 15.59
N ASN A 851 22.39 18.84 15.41
CA ASN A 851 21.12 19.56 15.53
C ASN A 851 20.13 19.08 14.45
N GLU A 852 20.60 18.84 13.23
CA GLU A 852 19.80 18.27 12.15
C GLU A 852 19.38 16.81 12.46
N ILE A 853 20.27 15.97 13.01
CA ILE A 853 19.91 14.61 13.47
C ILE A 853 18.88 14.67 14.61
N ALA A 854 19.02 15.61 15.55
CA ALA A 854 18.08 15.79 16.65
C ALA A 854 16.70 16.26 16.15
N LYS A 855 16.68 17.17 15.18
CA LYS A 855 15.45 17.55 14.44
C LYS A 855 14.84 16.33 13.75
N ASP A 856 15.64 15.53 13.04
CA ASP A 856 15.18 14.32 12.36
C ASP A 856 14.53 13.31 13.33
N ILE A 857 15.15 13.05 14.50
CA ILE A 857 14.61 12.16 15.54
C ILE A 857 13.31 12.71 16.13
N ARG A 858 13.27 14.02 16.41
CA ARG A 858 12.08 14.71 16.94
C ARG A 858 10.94 14.66 15.92
N ASN A 859 11.23 14.99 14.67
CA ASN A 859 10.30 14.93 13.55
C ASN A 859 9.81 13.50 13.35
N GLN A 860 10.66 12.47 13.43
CA GLN A 860 10.24 11.08 13.32
C GLN A 860 9.23 10.66 14.41
N ARG A 861 9.40 11.14 15.65
CA ARG A 861 8.45 10.88 16.75
C ARG A 861 7.14 11.63 16.55
N ILE A 862 7.18 12.89 16.10
CA ILE A 862 6.02 13.70 15.75
C ILE A 862 5.25 13.04 14.59
N HIS A 863 5.95 12.63 13.52
CA HIS A 863 5.40 11.90 12.37
C HIS A 863 4.73 10.59 12.76
N ARG A 864 5.23 9.86 13.76
CA ARG A 864 4.55 8.66 14.30
C ARG A 864 3.23 9.02 15.00
N LYS A 865 3.21 10.12 15.77
CA LYS A 865 2.01 10.59 16.48
C LYS A 865 0.97 11.14 15.49
N LEU A 866 1.41 11.93 14.52
CA LEU A 866 0.58 12.48 13.45
C LEU A 866 -0.02 11.38 12.57
N ARG A 867 0.76 10.37 12.14
CA ARG A 867 0.23 9.22 11.37
C ARG A 867 -0.90 8.47 12.08
N LYS A 868 -0.82 8.32 13.41
CA LYS A 868 -1.91 7.71 14.19
C LYS A 868 -3.18 8.57 14.17
N ALA A 869 -3.03 9.88 14.29
CA ALA A 869 -4.17 10.82 14.22
C ALA A 869 -4.76 10.91 12.81
N GLU A 870 -3.91 10.91 11.78
CA GLU A 870 -4.28 10.88 10.37
C GLU A 870 -5.07 9.62 10.03
N LEU A 871 -4.63 8.44 10.49
CA LEU A 871 -5.34 7.18 10.29
C LEU A 871 -6.76 7.24 10.89
N ALA A 872 -6.91 7.80 12.09
CA ALA A 872 -8.23 7.97 12.72
C ALA A 872 -9.13 8.92 11.90
N LYS A 873 -8.58 10.03 11.40
CA LYS A 873 -9.31 10.98 10.53
C LYS A 873 -9.70 10.34 9.19
N LEU A 874 -8.81 9.55 8.61
CA LEU A 874 -9.05 8.85 7.34
C LEU A 874 -10.13 7.78 7.49
N GLN A 875 -10.14 7.03 8.60
CA GLN A 875 -11.23 6.10 8.95
C GLN A 875 -12.58 6.81 9.12
N GLN A 876 -12.60 7.99 9.76
CA GLN A 876 -13.83 8.78 9.87
C GLN A 876 -14.32 9.27 8.50
N THR A 877 -13.40 9.70 7.63
CA THR A 877 -13.73 10.18 6.28
C THR A 877 -14.22 9.02 5.39
N LEU A 878 -13.61 7.84 5.52
CA LEU A 878 -14.07 6.60 4.89
C LEU A 878 -15.50 6.24 5.28
N LYS A 879 -15.83 6.37 6.56
CA LYS A 879 -17.19 6.13 7.04
C LYS A 879 -18.19 7.09 6.36
N ALA A 880 -17.87 8.39 6.32
CA ALA A 880 -18.71 9.39 5.66
C ALA A 880 -18.85 9.14 4.15
N LEU A 881 -17.78 8.69 3.47
CA LEU A 881 -17.83 8.33 2.05
C LEU A 881 -18.69 7.11 1.78
N ASN A 882 -18.64 6.09 2.66
CA ASN A 882 -19.52 4.93 2.57
C ASN A 882 -20.99 5.29 2.82
N GLU A 883 -21.25 6.17 3.79
CA GLU A 883 -22.60 6.73 4.02
C GLU A 883 -23.12 7.46 2.77
N LYS A 884 -22.26 8.25 2.11
CA LYS A 884 -22.58 8.92 0.84
C LYS A 884 -22.82 7.94 -0.31
N ALA A 885 -22.05 6.86 -0.39
CA ALA A 885 -22.25 5.80 -1.39
C ALA A 885 -23.61 5.12 -1.20
N ALA A 886 -23.95 4.75 0.04
CA ALA A 886 -25.24 4.15 0.38
C ALA A 886 -26.41 5.09 0.06
N PHE A 887 -26.25 6.39 0.30
CA PHE A 887 -27.23 7.40 -0.07
C PHE A 887 -27.47 7.47 -1.59
N TYR A 888 -26.41 7.46 -2.40
CA TYR A 888 -26.54 7.40 -3.85
C TYR A 888 -27.24 6.11 -4.32
N GLU A 889 -26.95 4.96 -3.69
CA GLU A 889 -27.67 3.73 -3.97
C GLU A 889 -29.17 3.82 -3.65
N GLU A 890 -29.54 4.46 -2.54
CA GLU A 890 -30.93 4.76 -2.20
C GLU A 890 -31.60 5.68 -3.22
N GLN A 891 -30.92 6.73 -3.70
CA GLN A 891 -31.44 7.57 -4.77
C GLN A 891 -31.65 6.80 -6.07
N ILE A 892 -30.71 5.94 -6.46
CA ILE A 892 -30.86 5.06 -7.62
C ILE A 892 -32.09 4.16 -7.45
N ASN A 893 -32.28 3.57 -6.26
CA ASN A 893 -33.47 2.77 -5.93
C ASN A 893 -34.78 3.57 -6.05
N TYR A 894 -34.76 4.83 -5.61
CA TYR A 894 -35.89 5.73 -5.73
C TYR A 894 -36.25 6.00 -7.20
N TYR A 895 -35.27 6.41 -8.02
CA TYR A 895 -35.49 6.62 -9.46
C TYR A 895 -35.92 5.33 -10.17
N ASP A 896 -35.38 4.18 -9.78
CA ASP A 896 -35.80 2.88 -10.29
C ASP A 896 -37.29 2.62 -10.04
N THR A 897 -37.75 2.95 -8.83
CA THR A 897 -39.15 2.79 -8.42
C THR A 897 -40.05 3.77 -9.17
N TYR A 898 -39.61 5.02 -9.33
CA TYR A 898 -40.32 6.04 -10.10
C TYR A 898 -40.48 5.63 -11.57
N ILE A 899 -39.39 5.23 -12.24
CA ILE A 899 -39.42 4.79 -13.65
C ILE A 899 -40.26 3.52 -13.81
N LYS A 900 -40.16 2.53 -12.89
CA LYS A 900 -41.05 1.35 -12.90
C LYS A 900 -42.52 1.76 -12.84
N THR A 901 -42.85 2.70 -11.95
CA THR A 901 -44.22 3.22 -11.82
C THR A 901 -44.69 3.92 -13.10
N CYS A 902 -43.84 4.72 -13.76
CA CYS A 902 -44.13 5.34 -15.05
C CYS A 902 -44.37 4.29 -16.16
N VAL A 903 -43.51 3.26 -16.24
CA VAL A 903 -43.64 2.15 -17.19
C VAL A 903 -44.91 1.34 -16.94
N ASP A 904 -45.24 1.04 -15.69
CA ASP A 904 -46.43 0.29 -15.33
C ASP A 904 -47.71 1.08 -15.63
N ASN A 905 -47.70 2.40 -15.46
CA ASN A 905 -48.78 3.29 -15.87
C ASN A 905 -48.97 3.31 -17.40
N LEU A 906 -47.88 3.25 -18.18
CA LEU A 906 -47.94 3.09 -19.64
C LEU A 906 -48.44 1.70 -20.07
N LYS A 907 -48.01 0.63 -19.40
CA LYS A 907 -48.46 -0.75 -19.67
C LYS A 907 -49.93 -0.96 -19.32
N ARG A 908 -50.43 -0.35 -18.23
CA ARG A 908 -51.85 -0.35 -17.86
C ARG A 908 -52.73 0.34 -18.91
N LYS A 909 -52.22 1.36 -19.62
CA LYS A 909 -52.90 1.97 -20.79
C LYS A 909 -52.93 1.02 -22.01
N ASN A 910 -51.91 0.19 -22.22
CA ASN A 910 -51.85 -0.76 -23.33
C ASN A 910 -52.66 -2.04 -23.09
N SER A 911 -52.78 -2.52 -21.85
CA SER A 911 -53.57 -3.71 -21.50
C SER A 911 -55.08 -3.53 -21.67
N ARG A 912 -55.60 -2.28 -21.61
CA ARG A 912 -57.01 -1.99 -21.96
C ARG A 912 -57.30 -2.05 -23.46
N ARG A 913 -56.30 -2.26 -24.32
CA ARG A 913 -56.47 -2.40 -25.78
C ARG A 913 -56.40 -3.85 -26.30
N SER A 914 -56.19 -4.85 -25.44
CA SER A 914 -55.99 -6.24 -25.88
C SER A 914 -56.91 -7.24 -25.18
N ILE A 915 -58.22 -7.06 -25.28
CA ILE A 915 -59.17 -8.18 -25.22
C ILE A 915 -60.22 -7.95 -26.32
N LYS A 916 -60.03 -8.62 -27.47
CA LYS A 916 -61.12 -9.00 -28.36
C LYS A 916 -60.84 -10.39 -28.92
N LEU A 917 -61.67 -11.33 -28.44
CA LEU A 917 -61.93 -12.64 -29.04
C LEU A 917 -62.56 -12.47 -30.43
N ASP A 918 -62.35 -13.49 -31.25
CA ASP A 918 -63.10 -13.81 -32.47
C ASP A 918 -64.61 -13.49 -32.38
N GLY A 919 -65.15 -12.99 -33.50
CA GLY A 919 -66.59 -12.93 -33.71
C GLY A 919 -67.07 -11.64 -34.38
N LYS A 920 -67.51 -11.76 -35.63
CA LYS A 920 -68.12 -10.72 -36.48
C LYS A 920 -69.26 -9.97 -35.77
N GLY A 921 -69.27 -8.64 -35.89
CA GLY A 921 -70.39 -7.77 -35.53
C GLY A 921 -70.00 -6.28 -35.60
N GLU A 922 -70.78 -5.48 -36.35
CA GLU A 922 -70.59 -4.06 -36.67
C GLU A 922 -70.33 -3.13 -35.47
N PRO A 923 -69.67 -1.96 -35.66
CA PRO A 923 -69.34 -1.05 -34.56
C PRO A 923 -70.52 -0.13 -34.19
N LYS A 924 -71.06 -0.28 -32.97
CA LYS A 924 -71.80 0.79 -32.28
C LYS A 924 -70.85 1.56 -31.35
N GLY A 925 -70.83 2.89 -31.50
CA GLY A 925 -69.87 3.81 -30.89
C GLY A 925 -69.93 3.96 -29.36
N ALA A 926 -68.79 4.32 -28.78
CA ALA A 926 -68.59 4.59 -27.36
C ALA A 926 -69.30 5.88 -26.90
N LYS A 927 -69.99 5.84 -25.75
CA LYS A 927 -70.66 6.99 -25.12
C LYS A 927 -69.63 8.00 -24.58
N ARG A 928 -69.58 9.22 -25.13
CA ARG A 928 -68.81 10.36 -24.61
C ARG A 928 -69.53 11.04 -23.43
N ALA A 929 -68.77 11.56 -22.45
CA ALA A 929 -69.29 12.40 -21.36
C ALA A 929 -69.91 13.70 -21.90
N LYS A 930 -70.97 14.20 -21.25
CA LYS A 930 -71.70 15.41 -21.70
C LYS A 930 -70.82 16.67 -21.54
N PRO A 931 -70.67 17.51 -22.57
CA PRO A 931 -69.93 18.78 -22.49
C PRO A 931 -70.61 19.76 -21.52
N VAL A 932 -69.83 20.44 -20.67
CA VAL A 932 -70.32 21.54 -19.84
C VAL A 932 -70.11 22.85 -20.58
N ARG A 933 -71.22 23.51 -20.93
CA ARG A 933 -71.23 24.72 -21.75
C ARG A 933 -71.39 25.99 -20.91
N TYR A 934 -70.50 26.96 -21.10
CA TYR A 934 -70.58 28.28 -20.49
C TYR A 934 -70.52 29.38 -21.55
N THR A 935 -71.32 30.43 -21.41
CA THR A 935 -71.15 31.66 -22.20
C THR A 935 -69.99 32.48 -21.62
N ALA A 936 -69.26 33.20 -22.48
CA ALA A 936 -68.16 34.06 -22.02
C ALA A 936 -68.67 35.14 -21.04
N ALA A 937 -69.87 35.68 -21.27
CA ALA A 937 -70.53 36.60 -20.33
C ALA A 937 -70.68 36.00 -18.91
N LYS A 938 -71.07 34.72 -18.81
CA LYS A 938 -71.26 34.04 -17.52
C LYS A 938 -69.95 33.64 -16.84
N LEU A 939 -68.89 33.39 -17.61
CA LEU A 939 -67.55 33.21 -17.06
C LEU A 939 -66.93 34.53 -16.59
N HIS A 940 -67.27 35.64 -17.24
CA HIS A 940 -66.85 36.98 -16.85
C HIS A 940 -67.55 37.46 -15.57
N GLU A 941 -68.87 37.25 -15.44
CA GLU A 941 -69.61 37.52 -14.19
C GLU A 941 -69.07 36.73 -12.99
N LYS A 942 -68.50 35.55 -13.23
CA LYS A 942 -67.88 34.70 -12.21
C LYS A 942 -66.42 35.02 -11.92
N GLY A 943 -65.84 36.03 -12.58
CA GLY A 943 -64.43 36.40 -12.45
C GLY A 943 -63.42 35.41 -13.04
N VAL A 944 -63.88 34.30 -13.63
CA VAL A 944 -63.00 33.30 -14.27
C VAL A 944 -62.43 33.86 -15.57
N LEU A 945 -63.25 34.55 -16.38
CA LEU A 945 -62.81 35.23 -17.59
C LEU A 945 -62.56 36.72 -17.30
N LEU A 946 -61.34 37.20 -17.54
CA LEU A 946 -60.96 38.60 -17.31
C LEU A 946 -61.12 39.47 -18.57
N GLY A 947 -60.94 38.88 -19.75
CA GLY A 947 -61.13 39.59 -21.02
C GLY A 947 -60.78 38.71 -22.22
N ILE A 948 -61.22 39.12 -23.42
CA ILE A 948 -60.82 38.51 -24.68
C ILE A 948 -60.24 39.63 -25.55
N ASP A 949 -58.99 39.48 -25.97
CA ASP A 949 -58.32 40.39 -26.88
C ASP A 949 -59.12 40.42 -28.22
N ASP A 950 -59.32 41.61 -28.79
CA ASP A 950 -60.11 41.90 -30.00
C ASP A 950 -61.66 41.86 -29.89
N LEU A 951 -62.24 41.68 -28.69
CA LEU A 951 -63.71 41.65 -28.50
C LEU A 951 -64.17 42.58 -27.35
N GLN A 952 -65.23 43.38 -27.60
CA GLN A 952 -65.86 44.21 -26.56
C GLN A 952 -66.79 43.38 -25.65
N THR A 953 -66.94 43.78 -24.38
CA THR A 953 -67.72 43.05 -23.34
C THR A 953 -69.17 42.74 -23.75
N ASN A 954 -69.76 43.57 -24.61
CA ASN A 954 -71.12 43.35 -25.15
C ASN A 954 -71.22 42.13 -26.08
N GLN A 955 -70.11 41.72 -26.71
CA GLN A 955 -70.04 40.59 -27.64
C GLN A 955 -69.76 39.26 -26.93
N PHE A 956 -69.50 39.27 -25.62
CA PHE A 956 -69.27 38.05 -24.81
C PHE A 956 -70.50 37.14 -24.71
N LYS A 957 -71.70 37.63 -25.05
CA LYS A 957 -72.90 36.79 -25.18
C LYS A 957 -72.83 35.82 -26.37
N ASN A 958 -72.04 36.17 -27.39
CA ASN A 958 -71.94 35.41 -28.65
C ASN A 958 -70.82 34.37 -28.65
N VAL A 959 -70.00 34.33 -27.58
CA VAL A 959 -68.92 33.37 -27.37
C VAL A 959 -69.37 32.32 -26.35
N THR A 960 -69.24 31.04 -26.69
CA THR A 960 -69.47 29.92 -25.77
C THR A 960 -68.25 29.02 -25.68
N PHE A 961 -67.90 28.60 -24.47
CA PHE A 961 -66.85 27.63 -24.18
C PHE A 961 -67.48 26.31 -23.77
N ASP A 962 -67.14 25.24 -24.50
CA ASP A 962 -67.52 23.87 -24.19
C ASP A 962 -66.33 23.18 -23.52
N ILE A 963 -66.47 22.83 -22.24
CA ILE A 963 -65.43 22.13 -21.46
C ILE A 963 -65.81 20.65 -21.38
N ILE A 964 -64.93 19.79 -21.87
CA ILE A 964 -65.12 18.33 -21.94
C ILE A 964 -64.01 17.66 -21.14
N SER A 965 -64.38 16.85 -20.14
CA SER A 965 -63.42 15.97 -19.47
C SER A 965 -62.94 14.91 -20.47
N THR A 966 -61.61 14.79 -20.62
CA THR A 966 -61.02 13.74 -21.47
C THR A 966 -60.88 12.43 -20.70
N GLU A 967 -60.44 11.36 -21.37
CA GLU A 967 -60.24 10.02 -20.79
C GLU A 967 -59.09 9.97 -19.76
N ASP A 968 -58.22 10.99 -19.76
CA ASP A 968 -57.11 11.17 -18.83
C ASP A 968 -57.51 12.03 -17.62
N MET A 969 -57.34 11.50 -16.40
CA MET A 969 -57.67 12.21 -15.15
C MET A 969 -56.88 13.51 -15.05
N GLY A 970 -57.60 14.65 -15.04
CA GLY A 970 -57.00 15.98 -14.92
C GLY A 970 -56.83 16.73 -16.24
N ILE A 971 -57.17 16.15 -17.39
CA ILE A 971 -57.08 16.82 -18.70
C ILE A 971 -58.48 17.19 -19.22
N PHE A 972 -58.67 18.46 -19.56
CA PHE A 972 -59.92 19.03 -20.07
C PHE A 972 -59.72 19.59 -21.48
N ASP A 973 -60.54 19.14 -22.43
CA ASP A 973 -60.65 19.73 -23.76
C ASP A 973 -61.58 20.94 -23.67
N VAL A 974 -61.06 22.15 -23.86
CA VAL A 974 -61.87 23.37 -23.94
C VAL A 974 -61.97 23.80 -25.40
N ARG A 975 -63.20 23.92 -25.89
CA ARG A 975 -63.51 24.38 -27.25
C ARG A 975 -64.20 25.73 -27.19
N SER A 976 -63.69 26.70 -27.94
CA SER A 976 -64.34 27.99 -28.12
C SER A 976 -65.25 27.96 -29.36
N LYS A 977 -66.45 28.53 -29.22
CA LYS A 977 -67.43 28.72 -30.30
C LYS A 977 -67.86 30.16 -30.35
N PHE A 978 -67.77 30.80 -31.51
CA PHE A 978 -68.30 32.14 -31.74
C PHE A 978 -69.43 32.07 -32.77
N LEU A 979 -70.62 32.55 -32.40
CA LEU A 979 -71.83 32.45 -33.25
C LEU A 979 -72.12 31.03 -33.78
N GLY A 980 -71.76 30.00 -33.01
CA GLY A 980 -71.99 28.59 -33.36
C GLY A 980 -70.87 27.93 -34.18
N VAL A 981 -69.87 28.69 -34.66
CA VAL A 981 -68.70 28.17 -35.37
C VAL A 981 -67.60 27.80 -34.36
N GLU A 982 -67.09 26.57 -34.41
CA GLU A 982 -65.93 26.15 -33.60
C GLU A 982 -64.68 26.89 -34.10
N MET A 983 -64.01 27.60 -33.20
CA MET A 983 -62.83 28.40 -33.52
C MET A 983 -61.57 27.60 -33.20
N GLU A 984 -61.28 27.41 -31.92
CA GLU A 984 -60.04 26.77 -31.48
C GLU A 984 -60.31 25.79 -30.33
N LYS A 985 -59.42 24.80 -30.22
CA LYS A 985 -59.44 23.78 -29.18
C LYS A 985 -58.13 23.83 -28.41
N VAL A 986 -58.21 23.94 -27.09
CA VAL A 986 -57.04 23.90 -26.19
C VAL A 986 -57.24 22.80 -25.16
N GLN A 987 -56.18 22.06 -24.89
CA GLN A 987 -56.12 21.11 -23.80
C GLN A 987 -55.60 21.79 -22.55
N LEU A 988 -56.39 21.71 -21.48
CA LEU A 988 -56.05 22.18 -20.15
C LEU A 988 -55.69 20.99 -19.27
N ASN A 989 -54.48 20.96 -18.74
CA ASN A 989 -54.11 20.03 -17.69
C ASN A 989 -54.24 20.72 -16.33
N ILE A 990 -54.98 20.09 -15.41
CA ILE A 990 -55.17 20.59 -14.04
C ILE A 990 -53.83 20.68 -13.30
N GLN A 991 -52.86 19.81 -13.61
CA GLN A 991 -51.51 19.88 -13.02
C GLN A 991 -50.76 21.12 -13.49
N ASP A 992 -50.89 21.50 -14.77
CA ASP A 992 -50.28 22.72 -15.30
C ASP A 992 -50.91 23.97 -14.68
N LEU A 993 -52.22 23.94 -14.43
CA LEU A 993 -52.91 25.03 -13.73
C LEU A 993 -52.49 25.12 -12.25
N LEU A 994 -52.36 23.99 -11.55
CA LEU A 994 -51.85 23.96 -10.16
C LEU A 994 -50.38 24.39 -10.09
N GLN A 995 -49.57 24.07 -11.11
CA GLN A 995 -48.21 24.55 -11.25
C GLN A 995 -48.17 26.07 -11.47
N MET A 996 -49.04 26.61 -12.33
CA MET A 996 -49.18 28.06 -12.53
C MET A 996 -49.64 28.78 -11.26
N GLN A 997 -50.53 28.17 -10.48
CA GLN A 997 -50.93 28.66 -9.16
C GLN A 997 -49.74 28.65 -8.19
N TYR A 998 -48.93 27.59 -8.19
CA TYR A 998 -47.71 27.49 -7.37
C TYR A 998 -46.64 28.51 -7.79
N GLU A 999 -46.53 28.81 -9.08
CA GLU A 999 -45.65 29.84 -9.64
C GLU A 999 -46.17 31.28 -9.44
N GLY A 1000 -47.33 31.45 -8.80
CA GLY A 1000 -47.92 32.77 -8.51
C GLY A 1000 -48.54 33.45 -9.74
N VAL A 1001 -48.75 32.72 -10.83
CA VAL A 1001 -49.36 33.22 -12.06
C VAL A 1001 -50.88 33.24 -11.88
N ALA A 1002 -51.42 34.40 -11.52
CA ALA A 1002 -52.86 34.59 -11.31
C ALA A 1002 -53.65 34.62 -12.63
N VAL A 1003 -53.02 34.98 -13.75
CA VAL A 1003 -53.67 35.16 -15.05
C VAL A 1003 -52.98 34.35 -16.14
N MET A 1004 -53.77 33.52 -16.82
CA MET A 1004 -53.37 32.70 -17.96
C MET A 1004 -53.97 33.26 -19.25
N LYS A 1005 -53.21 33.26 -20.35
CA LYS A 1005 -53.76 33.40 -21.69
C LYS A 1005 -54.11 32.03 -22.25
N MET A 1006 -55.37 31.86 -22.62
CA MET A 1006 -55.92 30.70 -23.31
C MET A 1006 -56.20 31.10 -24.77
N PHE A 1007 -55.91 30.23 -25.75
CA PHE A 1007 -56.08 30.55 -27.18
C PHE A 1007 -55.29 31.78 -27.66
N ASP A 1008 -54.20 32.15 -26.97
CA ASP A 1008 -53.40 33.37 -27.17
C ASP A 1008 -54.16 34.71 -27.13
N LYS A 1009 -55.48 34.68 -26.87
CA LYS A 1009 -56.38 35.84 -26.93
C LYS A 1009 -57.32 35.95 -25.71
N VAL A 1010 -57.55 34.88 -24.96
CA VAL A 1010 -58.52 34.84 -23.85
C VAL A 1010 -57.77 34.90 -22.52
N LYS A 1011 -57.95 35.95 -21.73
CA LYS A 1011 -57.32 36.10 -20.40
C LYS A 1011 -58.23 35.51 -19.32
N VAL A 1012 -57.71 34.53 -18.57
CA VAL A 1012 -58.47 33.73 -17.59
C VAL A 1012 -57.76 33.76 -16.24
N ASN A 1013 -58.50 33.89 -15.15
CA ASN A 1013 -57.97 33.79 -13.79
C ASN A 1013 -57.74 32.31 -13.43
N VAL A 1014 -56.48 31.94 -13.17
CA VAL A 1014 -56.05 30.55 -12.93
C VAL A 1014 -56.69 29.98 -11.66
N ASN A 1015 -56.71 30.75 -10.58
CA ASN A 1015 -57.24 30.31 -9.28
C ASN A 1015 -58.75 30.05 -9.34
N LEU A 1016 -59.50 30.95 -9.97
CA LEU A 1016 -60.95 30.82 -10.12
C LEU A 1016 -61.33 29.75 -11.16
N LEU A 1017 -60.48 29.53 -12.17
CA LEU A 1017 -60.64 28.43 -13.13
C LEU A 1017 -60.46 27.06 -12.46
N ILE A 1018 -59.42 26.89 -11.63
CA ILE A 1018 -59.19 25.67 -10.85
C ILE A 1018 -60.39 25.42 -9.92
N TYR A 1019 -60.86 26.45 -9.22
CA TYR A 1019 -62.05 26.35 -8.37
C TYR A 1019 -63.30 25.92 -9.17
N LEU A 1020 -63.53 26.50 -10.35
CA LEU A 1020 -64.65 26.15 -11.22
C LEU A 1020 -64.57 24.69 -11.74
N LEU A 1021 -63.37 24.23 -12.13
CA LEU A 1021 -63.14 22.85 -12.59
C LEU A 1021 -63.33 21.84 -11.45
N ASN A 1022 -62.80 22.12 -10.27
CA ASN A 1022 -62.96 21.28 -9.07
C ASN A 1022 -64.43 21.14 -8.66
N LYS A 1023 -65.15 22.26 -8.59
CA LYS A 1023 -66.57 22.29 -8.21
C LYS A 1023 -67.50 21.56 -9.20
N LYS A 1024 -67.13 21.49 -10.48
CA LYS A 1024 -68.01 20.94 -11.53
C LYS A 1024 -67.68 19.51 -11.96
N PHE A 1025 -66.42 19.11 -11.92
CA PHE A 1025 -65.98 17.80 -12.40
C PHE A 1025 -65.52 16.87 -11.27
N TYR A 1026 -65.14 17.40 -10.11
CA TYR A 1026 -64.64 16.62 -8.97
C TYR A 1026 -65.54 16.67 -7.72
N GLY A 1027 -66.60 17.49 -7.73
CA GLY A 1027 -67.67 17.45 -6.73
C GLY A 1027 -67.28 17.85 -5.31
N LYS A 1028 -66.16 18.54 -5.13
CA LYS A 1028 -65.76 19.17 -3.86
C LYS A 1028 -65.98 20.68 -3.92
#